data_AF-A0AAU9XWQ5-F1
#
_entry.id   AF-A0AAU9XWQ5-F1
#
_cell.length_a   1.000
_cell.length_b   1.000
_cell.length_c   1.000
_cell.angle_alpha   90.00
_cell.angle_beta   90.00
_cell.angle_gamma   90.00
#
_symmetry.space_group_name_H-M   'P 1'
#
loop_
_entity.id
_entity.type
_entity.pdbx_description
1 polymer ?
#
loop_
_entity_poly.entity_id
_entity_poly.type
_entity_poly.pdbx_seq_one_letter_code
_entity_poly.pdbx_strand_id
1 'polypeptide(L)'
;FFQLEFTPINSRGAYRFGSVNPRYFNRFASDDSFKKIVTKTADELANGIKKSLEELEVDHDPSHAEQRPHTNVELSQSLTPLFCDVTSQSSKRSGHNREEGSYRKSIQKRCNECQLDNKVHLISTDNLILPPKKRQIREVDTAFLEQLIKNMSEQPSGNYEALFVLEKGITKKDQFELEKIDEYKYEVLGGTHVVLATKHLREKFPHDANYSGRVARIYVGLNDEEALWLGAMHNQTGAFRHELTYRNEVEICRTQLFLPAEDYSGDPPTPPEAWREKCSSLLKKSKRNLSEIFTMAQLSGEGWTHFRNLNDLHENAQLKGQKAKASDIVKKGKPVLRQWQLKPLCKLSVKDQTFLLKKVATCELSLEEMKFAASEVKSLRPVQEAVVKFFKVSTWEEAIEEFKSAVSSEKLLQFAGKDFEQTHEFQKYLQRLKRIRTGEVIETADLIEGKMGAFGLVVFSNSLLDVQQSDLAKLPHYEGAFLTIGEAGEQCENADDVISTVSRINFCKLTSFNIVLFTMVEGVKNLKEKMLKEGATLAQHGYFYVQNKPPTTAQGPYLQEALETFVVGHWSVSRQITSRHLSASEENLIFLNSFPAQGYTWLVENLSREGDVVIDAGTPNGYAMVAALRKGRSAVRIDSTALPSEQAAIETKICSLVSS
;
A
#
# COMPACT_ATOMS: atom_id res chain seq x y z
N PHE A 1 -13.58 -54.35 -7.10
CA PHE A 1 -14.98 -54.65 -7.43
C PHE A 1 -15.80 -53.36 -7.33
N PHE A 2 -16.32 -52.85 -8.44
CA PHE A 2 -17.41 -51.86 -8.48
C PHE A 2 -18.34 -52.29 -9.62
N GLN A 3 -19.62 -52.48 -9.31
CA GLN A 3 -20.64 -52.97 -10.23
C GLN A 3 -21.40 -51.76 -10.79
N LEU A 4 -21.34 -51.56 -12.11
CA LEU A 4 -22.14 -50.56 -12.83
C LEU A 4 -23.55 -51.13 -13.01
N GLU A 5 -24.58 -50.40 -12.58
CA GLU A 5 -25.97 -50.79 -12.82
C GLU A 5 -26.62 -49.88 -13.87
N PHE A 6 -27.37 -50.49 -14.78
CA PHE A 6 -28.01 -49.83 -15.91
C PHE A 6 -29.51 -49.67 -15.65
N THR A 7 -30.06 -48.47 -15.85
CA THR A 7 -31.51 -48.24 -15.78
C THR A 7 -32.09 -48.04 -17.18
N PRO A 8 -33.10 -48.82 -17.60
CA PRO A 8 -33.73 -48.67 -18.90
C PRO A 8 -34.71 -47.48 -18.91
N ILE A 9 -34.68 -46.67 -19.98
CA ILE A 9 -35.57 -45.51 -20.12
C ILE A 9 -36.95 -45.96 -20.65
N ASN A 10 -37.03 -47.05 -21.42
CA ASN A 10 -38.26 -47.58 -22.02
C ASN A 10 -38.10 -49.06 -22.40
N SER A 11 -39.22 -49.75 -22.69
CA SER A 11 -39.32 -51.19 -23.06
C SER A 11 -38.63 -51.61 -24.37
N ARG A 12 -37.83 -50.74 -24.99
CA ARG A 12 -37.08 -51.01 -26.24
C ARG A 12 -35.55 -50.91 -26.12
N GLY A 13 -35.00 -50.96 -24.89
CA GLY A 13 -33.58 -51.30 -24.70
C GLY A 13 -32.56 -50.16 -24.86
N ALA A 14 -32.96 -48.90 -24.69
CA ALA A 14 -32.01 -47.79 -24.53
C ALA A 14 -31.65 -47.58 -23.04
N TYR A 15 -30.36 -47.57 -22.74
CA TYR A 15 -29.79 -47.31 -21.40
C TYR A 15 -29.14 -45.92 -21.34
N ARG A 16 -29.34 -45.15 -20.27
CA ARG A 16 -28.62 -43.89 -19.98
C ARG A 16 -27.61 -44.09 -18.85
N PHE A 17 -26.50 -43.35 -18.88
CA PHE A 17 -25.57 -43.25 -17.76
C PHE A 17 -26.22 -42.47 -16.61
N GLY A 18 -26.39 -43.14 -15.46
CA GLY A 18 -26.59 -42.46 -14.18
C GLY A 18 -25.23 -42.02 -13.64
N SER A 19 -25.08 -40.71 -13.41
CA SER A 19 -24.07 -40.03 -12.56
C SER A 19 -22.63 -40.60 -12.57
N VAL A 20 -21.69 -39.81 -13.07
CA VAL A 20 -20.26 -40.14 -13.01
C VAL A 20 -19.64 -39.56 -11.75
N ASN A 21 -18.97 -40.41 -10.97
CA ASN A 21 -18.22 -40.05 -9.77
C ASN A 21 -17.13 -38.98 -10.07
N PRO A 22 -17.04 -37.89 -9.29
CA PRO A 22 -16.12 -36.76 -9.54
C PRO A 22 -14.62 -37.10 -9.56
N ARG A 23 -14.20 -38.24 -8.99
CA ARG A 23 -12.80 -38.68 -9.07
C ARG A 23 -12.31 -38.91 -10.51
N TYR A 24 -13.21 -38.96 -11.48
CA TYR A 24 -12.91 -39.17 -12.90
C TYR A 24 -13.24 -37.96 -13.80
N PHE A 25 -13.65 -36.82 -13.22
CA PHE A 25 -14.18 -35.68 -13.98
C PHE A 25 -13.11 -34.83 -14.67
N ASN A 26 -11.82 -35.06 -14.42
CA ASN A 26 -10.74 -34.25 -15.01
C ASN A 26 -10.38 -34.62 -16.47
N ARG A 27 -11.32 -35.12 -17.28
CA ARG A 27 -11.05 -35.50 -18.69
C ARG A 27 -12.21 -35.31 -19.70
N PHE A 28 -13.19 -34.46 -19.44
CA PHE A 28 -14.22 -34.14 -20.43
C PHE A 28 -14.32 -32.65 -20.71
N ALA A 29 -13.61 -32.21 -21.76
CA ALA A 29 -13.91 -31.05 -22.62
C ALA A 29 -14.37 -29.74 -21.94
N SER A 30 -13.85 -29.40 -20.78
CA SER A 30 -13.91 -28.04 -20.25
C SER A 30 -12.90 -27.15 -21.01
N ASP A 31 -13.32 -25.94 -21.39
CA ASP A 31 -12.39 -24.91 -21.88
C ASP A 31 -11.40 -24.57 -20.75
N ASP A 32 -10.10 -24.49 -21.05
CA ASP A 32 -9.08 -24.05 -20.08
C ASP A 32 -9.09 -22.52 -19.91
N SER A 33 -8.51 -22.08 -18.77
CA SER A 33 -8.33 -20.68 -18.33
C SER A 33 -8.19 -19.67 -19.48
N PHE A 34 -8.90 -18.55 -19.36
CA PHE A 34 -9.00 -17.40 -20.29
C PHE A 34 -7.69 -16.84 -20.92
N LYS A 35 -6.50 -17.35 -20.59
CA LYS A 35 -5.22 -16.73 -20.96
C LYS A 35 -4.19 -17.57 -21.72
N LYS A 36 -4.26 -18.90 -21.90
CA LYS A 36 -3.16 -19.65 -22.58
C LYS A 36 -3.62 -20.92 -23.32
N ILE A 37 -3.14 -21.10 -24.56
CA ILE A 37 -3.35 -22.32 -25.38
C ILE A 37 -2.00 -22.96 -25.74
N VAL A 38 -1.87 -24.28 -25.49
CA VAL A 38 -1.12 -25.21 -26.34
C VAL A 38 -1.95 -26.50 -26.44
N THR A 39 -2.39 -26.86 -27.64
CA THR A 39 -3.24 -28.02 -27.91
C THR A 39 -2.42 -29.26 -28.26
N LYS A 40 -2.84 -30.42 -27.74
CA LYS A 40 -2.66 -31.73 -28.38
C LYS A 40 -4.04 -32.31 -28.69
N THR A 41 -4.18 -33.02 -29.78
CA THR A 41 -5.47 -33.58 -30.21
C THR A 41 -5.85 -34.81 -29.36
N ALA A 42 -7.14 -35.15 -29.33
CA ALA A 42 -7.64 -36.33 -28.59
C ALA A 42 -6.96 -37.63 -29.04
N ASP A 43 -6.56 -37.74 -30.31
CA ASP A 43 -5.85 -38.90 -30.86
C ASP A 43 -4.40 -38.99 -30.37
N GLU A 44 -3.69 -37.86 -30.25
CA GLU A 44 -2.34 -37.81 -29.68
C GLU A 44 -2.33 -38.22 -28.19
N LEU A 45 -3.42 -37.90 -27.48
CA LEU A 45 -3.61 -38.28 -26.09
C LEU A 45 -3.94 -39.77 -25.93
N ALA A 46 -4.78 -40.32 -26.81
CA ALA A 46 -5.15 -41.74 -26.80
C ALA A 46 -3.92 -42.65 -27.06
N ASN A 47 -3.06 -42.27 -28.00
CA ASN A 47 -1.83 -43.00 -28.29
C ASN A 47 -0.80 -42.93 -27.15
N GLY A 48 -0.71 -41.78 -26.46
CA GLY A 48 0.14 -41.64 -25.28
C GLY A 48 -0.32 -42.51 -24.10
N ILE A 49 -1.62 -42.59 -23.87
CA ILE A 49 -2.21 -43.43 -22.80
C ILE A 49 -2.00 -44.92 -23.09
N LYS A 50 -2.16 -45.34 -24.34
CA LYS A 50 -1.93 -46.73 -24.75
C LYS A 50 -0.48 -47.16 -24.50
N LYS A 51 0.49 -46.31 -24.89
CA LYS A 51 1.92 -46.57 -24.68
C LYS A 51 2.27 -46.69 -23.19
N SER A 52 1.72 -45.81 -22.33
CA SER A 52 1.96 -45.88 -20.89
C SER A 52 1.29 -47.07 -20.20
N LEU A 53 0.17 -47.58 -20.73
CA LEU A 53 -0.46 -48.82 -20.25
C LEU A 53 0.36 -50.05 -20.64
N GLU A 54 0.90 -50.09 -21.85
CA GLU A 54 1.83 -51.14 -22.30
C GLU A 54 3.12 -51.16 -21.46
N GLU A 55 3.63 -50.00 -21.03
CA GLU A 55 4.77 -49.87 -20.12
C GLU A 55 4.45 -50.32 -18.68
N LEU A 56 3.18 -50.23 -18.24
CA LEU A 56 2.73 -50.61 -16.90
C LEU A 56 2.37 -52.11 -16.78
N GLU A 57 2.08 -52.80 -17.88
CA GLU A 57 1.76 -54.24 -17.88
C GLU A 57 3.01 -55.16 -17.86
N VAL A 58 4.23 -54.61 -17.99
CA VAL A 58 5.47 -55.41 -18.03
C VAL A 58 6.12 -55.61 -16.65
N ASP A 59 5.80 -54.79 -15.63
CA ASP A 59 6.50 -54.81 -14.33
C ASP A 59 5.75 -55.57 -13.21
N HIS A 60 5.26 -56.77 -13.53
CA HIS A 60 4.90 -57.78 -12.53
C HIS A 60 5.67 -59.09 -12.77
N ASP A 61 6.96 -59.07 -12.46
CA ASP A 61 7.70 -60.29 -12.10
C ASP A 61 8.57 -60.02 -10.84
N PRO A 62 8.29 -60.67 -9.69
CA PRO A 62 8.94 -60.35 -8.42
C PRO A 62 10.24 -61.15 -8.28
N SER A 63 11.33 -60.66 -8.89
CA SER A 63 12.68 -61.04 -8.46
C SER A 63 13.72 -60.02 -8.92
N HIS A 64 14.19 -59.16 -8.00
CA HIS A 64 15.61 -58.96 -7.72
C HIS A 64 15.83 -57.77 -6.76
N ALA A 65 16.73 -58.03 -5.82
CA ALA A 65 17.14 -57.15 -4.75
C ALA A 65 18.22 -56.14 -5.18
N GLU A 66 18.37 -55.10 -4.35
CA GLU A 66 19.56 -54.26 -4.15
C GLU A 66 20.06 -53.35 -5.29
N GLN A 67 20.05 -52.03 -5.05
CA GLN A 67 21.26 -51.21 -4.78
C GLN A 67 20.94 -49.69 -4.87
N ARG A 68 21.38 -48.94 -3.85
CA ARG A 68 21.55 -47.48 -3.92
C ARG A 68 22.81 -47.13 -4.70
N PRO A 69 22.90 -45.92 -5.27
CA PRO A 69 24.07 -45.11 -4.97
C PRO A 69 23.81 -43.61 -4.76
N HIS A 70 24.86 -42.99 -4.26
CA HIS A 70 24.99 -41.70 -3.59
C HIS A 70 25.34 -40.51 -4.52
N THR A 71 25.12 -39.29 -3.98
CA THR A 71 25.96 -38.06 -4.06
C THR A 71 26.27 -37.40 -5.41
N ASN A 72 25.96 -36.10 -5.55
CA ASN A 72 26.89 -35.00 -5.21
C ASN A 72 26.25 -33.61 -5.36
N VAL A 73 26.59 -32.73 -4.42
CA VAL A 73 26.29 -31.28 -4.41
C VAL A 73 27.63 -30.57 -4.64
N GLU A 74 27.71 -29.69 -5.64
CA GLU A 74 28.86 -28.78 -5.81
C GLU A 74 28.41 -27.32 -5.67
N LEU A 75 28.96 -26.68 -4.65
CA LEU A 75 29.10 -25.23 -4.47
C LEU A 75 30.36 -24.78 -5.24
N SER A 76 30.30 -23.69 -6.00
CA SER A 76 31.50 -22.99 -6.47
C SER A 76 31.53 -21.54 -6.00
N GLN A 77 32.64 -21.22 -5.34
CA GLN A 77 33.02 -19.90 -4.84
C GLN A 77 33.74 -19.06 -5.92
N SER A 78 33.72 -17.75 -5.69
CA SER A 78 34.35 -16.67 -6.45
C SER A 78 35.88 -16.76 -6.57
N LEU A 79 36.44 -16.25 -7.68
CA LEU A 79 37.78 -15.63 -7.70
C LEU A 79 37.86 -14.46 -8.71
N THR A 80 38.55 -13.40 -8.30
CA THR A 80 38.86 -12.16 -9.05
C THR A 80 40.14 -12.34 -9.88
N PRO A 81 40.30 -11.72 -11.07
CA PRO A 81 41.58 -11.70 -11.78
C PRO A 81 42.49 -10.54 -11.35
N LEU A 82 43.79 -10.86 -11.26
CA LEU A 82 44.94 -10.00 -11.02
C LEU A 82 45.43 -9.33 -12.32
N PHE A 83 45.82 -8.06 -12.21
CA PHE A 83 46.54 -7.19 -13.19
C PHE A 83 45.80 -6.73 -14.45
N CYS A 84 45.43 -5.43 -14.47
CA CYS A 84 45.53 -4.55 -15.64
C CYS A 84 45.54 -3.08 -15.18
N ASP A 85 46.67 -2.39 -15.39
CA ASP A 85 46.83 -0.97 -15.15
C ASP A 85 46.21 -0.10 -16.27
N VAL A 86 45.54 0.96 -15.80
CA VAL A 86 45.46 2.33 -16.33
C VAL A 86 45.61 2.54 -17.85
N THR A 87 44.49 2.78 -18.54
CA THR A 87 44.15 4.04 -19.24
C THR A 87 42.98 3.79 -20.19
N SER A 88 41.82 4.40 -19.93
CA SER A 88 40.97 4.94 -21.00
C SER A 88 39.83 5.73 -20.40
N GLN A 89 39.83 7.03 -20.68
CA GLN A 89 38.69 7.90 -20.54
C GLN A 89 37.49 7.27 -21.27
N SER A 90 36.38 7.05 -20.56
CA SER A 90 35.07 7.00 -21.21
C SER A 90 34.12 7.91 -20.45
N SER A 91 33.84 9.03 -21.09
CA SER A 91 32.88 10.05 -20.70
C SER A 91 31.48 9.44 -20.58
N LYS A 92 31.00 9.22 -19.36
CA LYS A 92 29.56 9.19 -19.07
C LYS A 92 29.18 10.51 -18.42
N ARG A 93 28.43 11.32 -19.18
CA ARG A 93 27.78 12.57 -18.76
C ARG A 93 27.01 12.33 -17.46
N SER A 94 27.62 12.72 -16.34
CA SER A 94 26.91 12.98 -15.08
C SER A 94 26.51 14.46 -15.08
N GLY A 95 25.33 14.73 -15.60
CA GLY A 95 24.71 16.04 -15.48
C GLY A 95 23.89 16.12 -14.19
N HIS A 96 24.53 16.10 -13.02
CA HIS A 96 23.99 16.53 -11.72
C HIS A 96 25.17 16.62 -10.71
N ASN A 97 25.24 17.69 -9.90
CA ASN A 97 26.26 18.01 -8.86
C ASN A 97 27.39 19.00 -9.20
N ARG A 98 27.24 19.92 -10.17
CA ARG A 98 28.26 20.98 -10.36
C ARG A 98 28.23 22.07 -9.27
N GLU A 99 27.07 22.37 -8.70
CA GLU A 99 26.91 23.47 -7.72
C GLU A 99 27.22 23.06 -6.27
N GLU A 100 26.76 21.89 -5.80
CA GLU A 100 27.04 21.39 -4.42
C GLU A 100 28.55 21.32 -4.11
N GLY A 101 29.36 21.05 -5.14
CA GLY A 101 30.82 21.01 -5.01
C GLY A 101 31.50 22.37 -4.89
N SER A 102 30.86 23.46 -5.33
CA SER A 102 31.49 24.79 -5.37
C SER A 102 31.56 25.44 -3.99
N TYR A 103 30.42 25.49 -3.27
CA TYR A 103 30.33 26.06 -1.92
C TYR A 103 31.23 25.32 -0.92
N ARG A 104 31.19 23.98 -0.92
CA ARG A 104 32.02 23.19 0.00
C ARG A 104 33.52 23.38 -0.25
N LYS A 105 33.92 23.50 -1.52
CA LYS A 105 35.32 23.76 -1.88
C LYS A 105 35.75 25.16 -1.47
N SER A 106 34.89 26.17 -1.61
CA SER A 106 35.23 27.55 -1.23
C SER A 106 35.42 27.68 0.28
N ILE A 107 34.49 27.18 1.09
CA ILE A 107 34.61 27.25 2.56
C ILE A 107 35.79 26.41 3.07
N GLN A 108 36.04 25.22 2.50
CA GLN A 108 37.20 24.42 2.86
C GLN A 108 38.52 25.14 2.54
N LYS A 109 38.60 25.79 1.38
CA LYS A 109 39.78 26.56 0.98
C LYS A 109 40.03 27.69 1.99
N ARG A 110 38.99 28.44 2.35
CA ARG A 110 39.06 29.51 3.36
C ARG A 110 39.52 29.00 4.72
N CYS A 111 38.97 27.90 5.21
CA CYS A 111 39.37 27.31 6.48
C CYS A 111 40.85 26.88 6.50
N ASN A 112 41.35 26.29 5.40
CA ASN A 112 42.77 25.96 5.26
C ASN A 112 43.65 27.23 5.23
N GLU A 113 43.21 28.27 4.52
CA GLU A 113 43.85 29.60 4.52
C GLU A 113 43.84 30.28 5.88
N CYS A 114 43.02 29.83 6.85
CA CYS A 114 42.96 30.35 8.22
C CYS A 114 43.71 29.47 9.24
N GLN A 115 44.12 28.24 8.89
CA GLN A 115 44.90 27.37 9.78
C GLN A 115 46.34 27.88 9.97
N LEU A 116 46.77 28.15 11.20
CA LEU A 116 48.08 28.76 11.51
C LEU A 116 49.24 28.03 10.82
N ASP A 117 49.37 26.73 11.06
CA ASP A 117 50.33 25.83 10.42
C ASP A 117 49.80 24.39 10.35
N ASN A 118 50.57 23.48 9.77
CA ASN A 118 50.22 22.06 9.68
C ASN A 118 50.54 21.26 10.96
N LYS A 119 50.90 21.93 12.06
CA LYS A 119 51.27 21.29 13.33
C LYS A 119 50.09 21.29 14.30
N VAL A 120 50.30 20.61 15.42
CA VAL A 120 49.43 20.67 16.57
C VAL A 120 50.22 21.23 17.74
N HIS A 121 49.55 22.01 18.59
CA HIS A 121 50.17 22.74 19.68
C HIS A 121 49.48 22.39 20.99
N LEU A 122 50.24 22.28 22.08
CA LEU A 122 49.67 22.05 23.41
C LEU A 122 49.17 23.40 23.95
N ILE A 123 47.88 23.50 24.24
CA ILE A 123 47.25 24.71 24.79
C ILE A 123 46.82 24.42 26.23
N SER A 124 47.17 25.32 27.16
CA SER A 124 46.71 25.26 28.54
C SER A 124 45.18 25.23 28.63
N THR A 125 44.64 24.39 29.53
CA THR A 125 43.21 24.26 29.77
C THR A 125 42.56 25.60 30.16
N ASP A 126 43.31 26.49 30.82
CA ASP A 126 42.85 27.82 31.27
C ASP A 126 42.72 28.82 30.11
N ASN A 127 43.33 28.53 28.96
CA ASN A 127 43.26 29.36 27.76
C ASN A 127 42.18 28.92 26.77
N LEU A 128 41.57 27.75 27.01
CA LEU A 128 40.48 27.23 26.20
C LEU A 128 39.13 27.74 26.70
N ILE A 129 38.36 28.37 25.82
CA ILE A 129 37.02 28.87 26.12
C ILE A 129 35.99 28.25 25.19
N LEU A 130 34.73 28.19 25.65
CA LEU A 130 33.65 27.68 24.82
C LEU A 130 33.30 28.71 23.74
N PRO A 131 32.99 28.26 22.51
CA PRO A 131 32.56 29.16 21.44
C PRO A 131 31.17 29.72 21.76
N PRO A 132 30.81 30.90 21.22
CA PRO A 132 29.45 31.44 21.34
C PRO A 132 28.42 30.50 20.68
N LYS A 133 27.16 30.55 21.11
CA LYS A 133 26.07 29.65 20.66
C LYS A 133 25.95 29.55 19.13
N LYS A 134 26.12 30.67 18.40
CA LYS A 134 26.08 30.71 16.92
C LYS A 134 27.18 29.90 16.21
N ARG A 135 28.28 29.59 16.90
CA ARG A 135 29.41 28.78 16.41
C ARG A 135 29.37 27.35 16.97
N GLN A 136 28.40 27.02 17.83
CA GLN A 136 28.17 25.67 18.33
C GLN A 136 27.27 24.89 17.36
N ILE A 137 27.65 23.66 17.07
CA ILE A 137 26.87 22.80 16.15
C ILE A 137 25.72 22.12 16.86
N ARG A 138 25.98 21.68 18.08
CA ARG A 138 25.00 21.02 18.93
C ARG A 138 25.27 21.39 20.37
N GLU A 139 24.25 21.22 21.19
CA GLU A 139 24.38 21.32 22.62
C GLU A 139 25.25 20.20 23.19
N VAL A 140 25.70 20.40 24.43
CA VAL A 140 26.50 19.42 25.16
C VAL A 140 25.60 18.27 25.59
N ASP A 141 25.78 17.09 24.98
CA ASP A 141 25.21 15.84 25.51
C ASP A 141 25.84 15.50 26.87
N THR A 142 25.05 15.61 27.94
CA THR A 142 25.47 15.41 29.33
C THR A 142 25.83 13.95 29.63
N ALA A 143 25.05 13.00 29.13
CA ALA A 143 25.31 11.57 29.34
C ALA A 143 26.62 11.14 28.67
N PHE A 144 26.89 11.63 27.45
CA PHE A 144 28.17 11.40 26.80
C PHE A 144 29.32 12.10 27.55
N LEU A 145 29.11 13.31 28.06
CA LEU A 145 30.12 14.03 28.85
C LEU A 145 30.49 13.27 30.14
N GLU A 146 29.50 12.75 30.88
CA GLU A 146 29.71 11.96 32.09
C GLU A 146 30.49 10.68 31.80
N GLN A 147 30.13 9.96 30.74
CA GLN A 147 30.86 8.77 30.30
C GLN A 147 32.29 9.12 29.89
N LEU A 148 32.49 10.25 29.21
CA LEU A 148 33.81 10.71 28.81
C LEU A 148 34.67 11.09 30.02
N ILE A 149 34.11 11.78 31.02
CA ILE A 149 34.81 12.08 32.29
C ILE A 149 35.27 10.79 32.96
N LYS A 150 34.42 9.76 33.03
CA LYS A 150 34.79 8.45 33.57
C LYS A 150 35.93 7.80 32.77
N ASN A 151 35.79 7.73 31.45
CA ASN A 151 36.81 7.14 30.58
C ASN A 151 38.15 7.88 30.70
N MET A 152 38.12 9.20 30.76
CA MET A 152 39.30 10.04 30.92
C MET A 152 39.96 9.89 32.28
N SER A 153 39.17 9.68 33.33
CA SER A 153 39.70 9.36 34.67
C SER A 153 40.35 7.98 34.72
N GLU A 154 39.82 6.99 33.98
CA GLU A 154 40.37 5.62 33.90
C GLU A 154 41.59 5.54 32.98
N GLN A 155 41.66 6.38 31.95
CA GLN A 155 42.79 6.47 31.00
C GLN A 155 43.24 7.93 30.79
N PRO A 156 43.94 8.55 31.76
CA PRO A 156 44.35 9.96 31.68
C PRO A 156 45.25 10.28 30.47
N SER A 157 46.12 9.33 30.09
CA SER A 157 47.03 9.42 28.94
C SER A 157 46.44 8.85 27.64
N GLY A 158 45.12 8.68 27.58
CA GLY A 158 44.42 8.22 26.38
C GLY A 158 44.67 9.12 25.17
N ASN A 159 44.60 8.54 23.97
CA ASN A 159 44.78 9.28 22.72
C ASN A 159 43.50 10.05 22.36
N TYR A 160 43.30 11.21 22.97
CA TYR A 160 42.18 12.10 22.67
C TYR A 160 42.46 12.94 21.42
N GLU A 161 41.46 13.08 20.55
CA GLU A 161 41.62 13.81 19.30
C GLU A 161 42.00 15.28 19.53
N ALA A 162 42.92 15.79 18.71
CA ALA A 162 43.32 17.19 18.75
C ALA A 162 42.12 18.12 18.52
N LEU A 163 42.03 19.17 19.33
CA LEU A 163 40.96 20.17 19.23
C LEU A 163 41.13 21.03 17.98
N PHE A 164 40.03 21.58 17.46
CA PHE A 164 40.10 22.71 16.54
C PHE A 164 39.76 23.97 17.31
N VAL A 165 40.67 24.94 17.32
CA VAL A 165 40.52 26.16 18.12
C VAL A 165 40.73 27.42 17.29
N LEU A 166 39.95 28.46 17.57
CA LEU A 166 40.07 29.78 16.95
C LEU A 166 40.69 30.75 17.96
N GLU A 167 41.79 31.38 17.59
CA GLU A 167 42.37 32.47 18.38
C GLU A 167 41.38 33.63 18.48
N LYS A 168 41.26 34.20 19.68
CA LYS A 168 40.38 35.34 19.97
C LYS A 168 41.18 36.64 20.14
N GLY A 169 41.06 37.51 19.15
CA GLY A 169 41.58 38.88 19.22
C GLY A 169 42.42 39.25 18.00
N ILE A 170 42.90 38.24 17.28
CA ILE A 170 43.68 38.37 16.06
C ILE A 170 42.84 37.97 14.86
N THR A 171 42.85 38.83 13.84
CA THR A 171 42.08 38.62 12.60
C THR A 171 42.93 38.14 11.43
N LYS A 172 44.26 38.21 11.54
CA LYS A 172 45.18 37.80 10.48
C LYS A 172 46.35 36.98 11.04
N LYS A 173 46.77 35.95 10.30
CA LYS A 173 47.82 35.02 10.74
C LYS A 173 49.18 35.67 11.01
N ASP A 174 49.53 36.70 10.24
CA ASP A 174 50.80 37.44 10.36
C ASP A 174 50.93 38.21 11.67
N GLN A 175 49.82 38.42 12.38
CA GLN A 175 49.77 39.05 13.71
C GLN A 175 49.90 38.02 14.85
N PHE A 176 49.90 36.72 14.56
CA PHE A 176 50.03 35.67 15.56
C PHE A 176 51.50 35.41 15.87
N GLU A 177 51.89 35.60 17.13
CA GLU A 177 53.25 35.35 17.61
C GLU A 177 53.30 33.99 18.34
N LEU A 178 54.02 33.02 17.78
CA LEU A 178 54.04 31.65 18.31
C LEU A 178 54.64 31.58 19.72
N GLU A 179 55.55 32.48 20.06
CA GLU A 179 56.16 32.57 21.39
C GLU A 179 55.15 32.96 22.47
N LYS A 180 54.04 33.61 22.09
CA LYS A 180 52.96 34.06 22.99
C LYS A 180 51.79 33.08 23.02
N ILE A 181 51.98 31.84 22.58
CA ILE A 181 50.90 30.84 22.46
C ILE A 181 50.10 30.65 23.75
N ASP A 182 50.74 30.77 24.92
CA ASP A 182 50.13 30.64 26.24
C ASP A 182 49.51 31.95 26.79
N GLU A 183 49.67 33.07 26.09
CA GLU A 183 49.06 34.36 26.46
C GLU A 183 47.68 34.55 25.80
N TYR A 184 47.45 33.92 24.65
CA TYR A 184 46.20 34.02 23.90
C TYR A 184 45.06 33.20 24.51
N LYS A 185 43.82 33.58 24.15
CA LYS A 185 42.61 32.79 24.43
C LYS A 185 42.07 32.18 23.16
N TYR A 186 41.58 30.94 23.28
CA TYR A 186 41.17 30.14 22.13
C TYR A 186 39.76 29.60 22.29
N GLU A 187 38.89 29.91 21.33
CA GLU A 187 37.55 29.35 21.23
C GLU A 187 37.59 27.92 20.68
N VAL A 188 37.00 26.96 21.39
CA VAL A 188 37.02 25.54 21.03
C VAL A 188 35.92 25.24 20.00
N LEU A 189 36.27 25.28 18.72
CA LEU A 189 35.34 24.99 17.62
C LEU A 189 35.01 23.49 17.50
N GLY A 190 35.99 22.62 17.78
CA GLY A 190 35.85 21.17 17.74
C GLY A 190 36.45 20.52 18.99
N GLY A 191 35.76 19.53 19.55
CA GLY A 191 36.16 18.84 20.79
C GLY A 191 35.61 19.45 22.08
N THR A 192 34.44 20.11 22.02
CA THR A 192 33.77 20.73 23.18
C THR A 192 33.62 19.78 24.37
N HIS A 193 33.13 18.55 24.14
CA HIS A 193 32.99 17.53 25.20
C HIS A 193 34.34 17.17 25.85
N VAL A 194 35.40 17.06 25.05
CA VAL A 194 36.76 16.75 25.53
C VAL A 194 37.27 17.88 26.43
N VAL A 195 37.08 19.14 26.04
CA VAL A 195 37.50 20.28 26.85
C VAL A 195 36.72 20.38 28.14
N LEU A 196 35.40 20.18 28.11
CA LEU A 196 34.58 20.19 29.32
C LEU A 196 34.97 19.07 30.29
N ALA A 197 35.17 17.85 29.79
CA ALA A 197 35.65 16.74 30.62
C ALA A 197 37.03 17.02 31.22
N THR A 198 37.91 17.63 30.43
CA THR A 198 39.26 18.02 30.87
C THR A 198 39.22 19.08 31.96
N LYS A 199 38.37 20.10 31.81
CA LYS A 199 38.18 21.14 32.83
C LYS A 199 37.66 20.54 34.13
N HIS A 200 36.65 19.68 34.06
CA HIS A 200 36.12 18.98 35.23
C HIS A 200 37.20 18.14 35.95
N LEU A 201 38.01 17.40 35.20
CA LEU A 201 39.10 16.59 35.78
C LEU A 201 40.27 17.43 36.27
N ARG A 202 40.54 18.59 35.67
CA ARG A 202 41.56 19.56 36.14
C ARG A 202 41.18 20.17 37.48
N GLU A 203 39.89 20.51 37.66
CA GLU A 203 39.37 20.99 38.94
C GLU A 203 39.52 19.91 40.03
N LYS A 204 39.24 18.65 39.68
CA LYS A 204 39.36 17.51 40.61
C LYS A 204 40.81 17.09 40.90
N PHE A 205 41.70 17.22 39.92
CA PHE A 205 43.11 16.83 39.99
C PHE A 205 44.04 17.97 39.50
N PRO A 206 44.22 19.05 40.28
CA PRO A 206 44.92 20.26 39.82
C PRO A 206 46.42 20.08 39.52
N HIS A 207 47.05 19.03 40.04
CA HIS A 207 48.48 18.76 39.85
C HIS A 207 48.76 17.68 38.80
N ASP A 208 47.74 17.06 38.23
CA ASP A 208 47.93 16.07 37.17
C ASP A 208 48.24 16.75 35.84
N ALA A 209 49.41 16.43 35.28
CA ALA A 209 49.87 16.96 34.01
C ALA A 209 48.94 16.58 32.84
N ASN A 210 48.24 15.44 32.93
CA ASN A 210 47.32 14.95 31.89
C ASN A 210 46.09 15.86 31.69
N TYR A 211 45.77 16.74 32.65
CA TYR A 211 44.63 17.67 32.53
C TYR A 211 45.05 19.14 32.43
N SER A 212 46.36 19.41 32.39
CA SER A 212 46.92 20.76 32.31
C SER A 212 46.66 21.46 30.97
N GLY A 213 46.52 20.70 29.89
CA GLY A 213 46.27 21.24 28.56
C GLY A 213 45.81 20.19 27.55
N ARG A 214 45.50 20.64 26.33
CA ARG A 214 45.10 19.79 25.21
C ARG A 214 45.81 20.18 23.93
N VAL A 215 46.11 19.17 23.15
CA VAL A 215 46.69 19.34 21.81
C VAL A 215 45.61 19.90 20.88
N ALA A 216 45.93 20.96 20.14
CA ALA A 216 44.99 21.67 19.30
C ALA A 216 45.61 22.13 17.96
N ARG A 217 44.76 22.25 16.93
CA ARG A 217 45.06 22.96 15.69
C ARG A 217 44.48 24.37 15.79
N ILE A 218 45.33 25.36 15.58
CA ILE A 218 45.00 26.77 15.74
C ILE A 218 44.56 27.34 14.40
N TYR A 219 43.46 28.08 14.42
CA TYR A 219 42.97 28.87 13.30
C TYR A 219 42.89 30.34 13.71
N VAL A 220 43.16 31.24 12.77
CA VAL A 220 43.16 32.70 12.98
C VAL A 220 42.34 33.35 11.88
N GLY A 221 41.47 34.31 12.24
CA GLY A 221 40.72 35.09 11.26
C GLY A 221 39.52 34.39 10.61
N LEU A 222 38.97 33.35 11.24
CA LEU A 222 37.74 32.69 10.77
C LEU A 222 36.52 33.58 11.06
N ASN A 223 35.60 33.66 10.10
CA ASN A 223 34.25 34.19 10.36
C ASN A 223 33.34 33.16 11.06
N ASP A 224 32.13 33.57 11.46
CA ASP A 224 31.18 32.69 12.18
C ASP A 224 30.82 31.42 11.41
N GLU A 225 30.65 31.53 10.09
CA GLU A 225 30.26 30.42 9.22
C GLU A 225 31.41 29.44 8.98
N GLU A 226 32.61 29.95 8.72
CA GLU A 226 33.84 29.16 8.57
C GLU A 226 34.17 28.42 9.88
N ALA A 227 34.04 29.10 11.02
CA ALA A 227 34.25 28.53 12.34
C ALA A 227 33.25 27.40 12.66
N LEU A 228 31.97 27.63 12.39
CA LEU A 228 30.92 26.61 12.53
C LEU A 228 31.19 25.41 11.62
N TRP A 229 31.59 25.64 10.37
CA TRP A 229 31.89 24.57 9.42
C TRP A 229 33.09 23.72 9.86
N LEU A 230 34.13 24.34 10.40
CA LEU A 230 35.29 23.63 10.94
C LEU A 230 34.94 22.74 12.13
N GLY A 231 34.13 23.24 13.06
CA GLY A 231 33.59 22.42 14.14
C GLY A 231 32.83 21.19 13.61
N ALA A 232 32.19 21.31 12.44
CA ALA A 232 31.37 20.25 11.87
C ALA A 232 32.23 19.16 11.27
N MET A 233 33.31 19.58 10.62
CA MET A 233 34.29 18.67 10.06
C MET A 233 35.03 17.92 11.17
N HIS A 234 35.39 18.58 12.28
CA HIS A 234 36.01 17.93 13.44
C HIS A 234 35.15 16.79 13.98
N ASN A 235 33.86 17.05 14.21
CA ASN A 235 32.89 16.04 14.65
C ASN A 235 32.79 14.83 13.69
N GLN A 236 33.16 14.98 12.41
CA GLN A 236 33.06 13.95 11.40
C GLN A 236 34.36 13.15 11.20
N THR A 237 35.52 13.71 11.51
CA THR A 237 36.84 13.09 11.29
C THR A 237 37.38 12.32 12.50
N GLY A 238 36.74 12.44 13.66
CA GLY A 238 37.24 11.88 14.91
C GLY A 238 37.08 10.39 15.15
N ALA A 239 38.12 9.79 15.76
CA ALA A 239 38.13 8.39 16.19
C ALA A 239 37.25 8.13 17.43
N PHE A 240 37.09 9.12 18.32
CA PHE A 240 36.27 9.05 19.54
C PHE A 240 35.01 9.91 19.46
N ARG A 241 34.34 9.89 18.30
CA ARG A 241 33.19 10.77 18.03
C ARG A 241 31.91 10.27 18.70
N HIS A 242 31.18 11.20 19.31
CA HIS A 242 29.75 11.01 19.59
C HIS A 242 28.95 11.26 18.31
N GLU A 243 28.53 10.17 17.65
CA GLU A 243 27.79 10.21 16.38
C GLU A 243 26.54 11.09 16.48
N LEU A 244 26.30 11.95 15.47
CA LEU A 244 25.07 12.76 15.44
C LEU A 244 23.84 11.85 15.36
N THR A 245 22.87 12.11 16.24
CA THR A 245 21.57 11.47 16.18
C THR A 245 20.68 12.15 15.14
N TYR A 246 19.58 11.49 14.76
CA TYR A 246 18.58 12.10 13.90
C TYR A 246 18.03 13.41 14.48
N ARG A 247 17.79 13.44 15.80
CA ARG A 247 17.40 14.66 16.53
C ARG A 247 18.40 15.78 16.30
N ASN A 248 19.69 15.52 16.49
CA ASN A 248 20.73 16.53 16.31
C ASN A 248 20.77 17.06 14.88
N GLU A 249 20.59 16.19 13.88
CA GLU A 249 20.57 16.62 12.47
C GLU A 249 19.41 17.57 12.17
N VAL A 250 18.23 17.32 12.75
CA VAL A 250 17.07 18.21 12.65
C VAL A 250 17.30 19.51 13.41
N GLU A 251 17.83 19.45 14.63
CA GLU A 251 18.14 20.63 15.45
C GLU A 251 19.18 21.53 14.77
N ILE A 252 20.26 20.97 14.22
CA ILE A 252 21.27 21.71 13.44
C ILE A 252 20.60 22.46 12.30
N CYS A 253 19.78 21.76 11.49
CA CYS A 253 19.09 22.38 10.37
C CYS A 253 18.15 23.50 10.83
N ARG A 254 17.42 23.28 11.92
CA ARG A 254 16.50 24.27 12.48
C ARG A 254 17.24 25.48 13.04
N THR A 255 18.29 25.30 13.83
CA THR A 255 19.10 26.42 14.32
C THR A 255 19.62 27.26 13.16
N GLN A 256 20.14 26.64 12.09
CA GLN A 256 20.57 27.37 10.91
C GLN A 256 19.45 28.12 10.18
N LEU A 257 18.20 27.63 10.28
CA LEU A 257 17.03 28.29 9.72
C LEU A 257 16.64 29.56 10.50
N PHE A 258 16.84 29.56 11.81
CA PHE A 258 16.45 30.67 12.70
C PHE A 258 17.55 31.72 12.89
N LEU A 259 18.80 31.43 12.54
CA LEU A 259 19.88 32.43 12.66
C LEU A 259 19.53 33.72 11.92
N PRO A 260 19.76 34.90 12.54
CA PRO A 260 20.54 35.14 13.76
C PRO A 260 19.75 35.08 15.09
N ALA A 261 18.49 34.65 15.10
CA ALA A 261 17.68 34.59 16.32
C ALA A 261 18.24 33.60 17.35
N GLU A 262 18.11 33.93 18.65
CA GLU A 262 18.57 33.08 19.75
C GLU A 262 17.54 32.01 20.16
N ASP A 263 16.26 32.29 19.91
CA ASP A 263 15.14 31.38 20.13
C ASP A 263 14.69 30.76 18.80
N TYR A 264 14.68 29.42 18.77
CA TYR A 264 14.25 28.59 17.64
C TYR A 264 13.00 27.76 17.98
N SER A 265 12.27 28.13 19.04
CA SER A 265 11.08 27.39 19.48
C SER A 265 9.80 27.78 18.74
N GLY A 266 9.74 28.98 18.16
CA GLY A 266 8.56 29.52 17.47
C GLY A 266 8.32 28.97 16.07
N ASP A 267 7.45 29.63 15.30
CA ASP A 267 7.21 29.27 13.90
C ASP A 267 8.42 29.58 13.02
N PRO A 268 8.76 28.68 12.07
CA PRO A 268 9.97 28.82 11.27
C PRO A 268 9.82 29.94 10.24
N PRO A 269 10.88 30.75 10.01
CA PRO A 269 10.90 31.69 8.91
C PRO A 269 10.95 30.95 7.56
N THR A 270 10.66 31.67 6.47
CA THR A 270 10.86 31.14 5.13
C THR A 270 12.34 30.80 4.91
N PRO A 271 12.70 29.58 4.48
CA PRO A 271 14.10 29.20 4.33
C PRO A 271 14.83 30.05 3.28
N PRO A 272 16.01 30.60 3.62
CA PRO A 272 16.91 31.20 2.64
C PRO A 272 17.33 30.20 1.54
N GLU A 273 17.59 30.69 0.33
CA GLU A 273 17.97 29.85 -0.82
C GLU A 273 19.19 28.96 -0.53
N ALA A 274 20.20 29.51 0.16
CA ALA A 274 21.43 28.81 0.53
C ALA A 274 21.30 27.87 1.75
N TRP A 275 20.16 27.86 2.47
CA TRP A 275 20.02 27.13 3.73
C TRP A 275 20.27 25.63 3.57
N ARG A 276 19.68 25.00 2.54
CA ARG A 276 19.84 23.57 2.28
C ARG A 276 21.28 23.19 1.94
N GLU A 277 21.99 24.05 1.21
CA GLU A 277 23.41 23.85 0.88
C GLU A 277 24.28 23.94 2.13
N LYS A 278 24.03 24.95 2.96
CA LYS A 278 24.74 25.14 4.24
C LYS A 278 24.55 23.92 5.14
N CYS A 279 23.32 23.48 5.35
CA CYS A 279 23.01 22.29 6.15
C CYS A 279 23.61 21.01 5.55
N SER A 280 23.55 20.85 4.23
CA SER A 280 24.19 19.73 3.52
C SER A 280 25.70 19.69 3.74
N SER A 281 26.36 20.84 3.70
CA SER A 281 27.79 20.99 3.96
C SER A 281 28.14 20.68 5.42
N LEU A 282 27.38 21.23 6.38
CA LEU A 282 27.57 21.00 7.82
C LEU A 282 27.39 19.52 8.20
N LEU A 283 26.37 18.85 7.64
CA LEU A 283 26.09 17.44 7.93
C LEU A 283 26.90 16.46 7.06
N LYS A 284 27.62 16.96 6.03
CA LYS A 284 28.34 16.16 5.02
C LYS A 284 27.45 15.07 4.40
N LYS A 285 26.20 15.41 4.11
CA LYS A 285 25.21 14.56 3.45
C LYS A 285 24.65 15.28 2.23
N SER A 286 24.38 14.57 1.15
CA SER A 286 23.73 15.17 -0.02
C SER A 286 22.34 15.71 0.34
N LYS A 287 21.91 16.80 -0.31
CA LYS A 287 20.58 17.39 -0.10
C LYS A 287 19.45 16.36 -0.24
N ARG A 288 19.60 15.40 -1.15
CA ARG A 288 18.63 14.31 -1.37
C ARG A 288 18.41 13.46 -0.11
N ASN A 289 19.46 13.19 0.67
CA ASN A 289 19.38 12.37 1.88
C ASN A 289 18.88 13.16 3.11
N LEU A 290 18.80 14.49 2.98
CA LEU A 290 18.38 15.41 4.03
C LEU A 290 16.94 15.91 3.85
N SER A 291 16.22 15.46 2.81
CA SER A 291 14.88 15.98 2.50
C SER A 291 13.92 15.89 3.70
N GLU A 292 13.91 14.76 4.41
CA GLU A 292 13.05 14.59 5.59
C GLU A 292 13.51 15.46 6.76
N ILE A 293 14.82 15.63 6.94
CA ILE A 293 15.41 16.47 7.99
C ILE A 293 15.03 17.94 7.75
N PHE A 294 15.07 18.40 6.48
CA PHE A 294 14.63 19.74 6.13
C PHE A 294 13.14 19.95 6.39
N THR A 295 12.30 18.96 6.11
CA THR A 295 10.86 19.06 6.42
C THR A 295 10.64 19.17 7.93
N MET A 296 11.29 18.32 8.72
CA MET A 296 11.09 18.30 10.18
C MET A 296 11.72 19.51 10.89
N ALA A 297 12.78 20.11 10.32
CA ALA A 297 13.35 21.35 10.83
C ALA A 297 12.37 22.55 10.69
N GLN A 298 11.45 22.47 9.73
CA GLN A 298 10.42 23.48 9.42
C GLN A 298 9.06 23.18 10.08
N LEU A 299 9.02 22.35 11.13
CA LEU A 299 7.80 22.22 11.94
C LEU A 299 7.38 23.57 12.54
N SER A 300 6.08 23.78 12.71
CA SER A 300 5.53 24.91 13.47
C SER A 300 6.05 24.91 14.91
N GLY A 301 5.90 26.01 15.65
CA GLY A 301 6.36 26.09 17.04
C GLY A 301 5.71 25.04 17.95
N GLU A 302 4.41 24.78 17.77
CA GLU A 302 3.69 23.69 18.46
C GLU A 302 4.24 22.32 18.03
N GLY A 303 4.38 22.07 16.73
CA GLY A 303 4.93 20.82 16.20
C GLY A 303 6.36 20.56 16.68
N TRP A 304 7.18 21.61 16.79
CA TRP A 304 8.55 21.55 17.31
C TRP A 304 8.59 21.17 18.79
N THR A 305 7.67 21.72 19.59
CA THR A 305 7.53 21.37 21.00
C THR A 305 7.19 19.89 21.16
N HIS A 306 6.23 19.37 20.39
CA HIS A 306 5.89 17.95 20.39
C HIS A 306 7.03 17.07 19.86
N PHE A 307 7.77 17.52 18.85
CA PHE A 307 8.96 16.83 18.35
C PHE A 307 10.03 16.68 19.43
N ARG A 308 10.35 17.74 20.18
CA ARG A 308 11.32 17.68 21.30
C ARG A 308 10.86 16.71 22.39
N ASN A 309 9.62 16.88 22.87
CA ASN A 309 9.05 16.00 23.90
C ASN A 309 9.05 14.53 23.47
N LEU A 310 8.66 14.25 22.22
CA LEU A 310 8.69 12.89 21.67
C LEU A 310 10.09 12.29 21.67
N ASN A 311 11.13 13.06 21.29
CA ASN A 311 12.50 12.57 21.34
C ASN A 311 12.96 12.32 22.79
N ASP A 312 12.62 13.21 23.72
CA ASP A 312 12.95 13.03 25.14
C ASP A 312 12.29 11.75 25.71
N LEU A 313 11.00 11.54 25.44
CA LEU A 313 10.29 10.32 25.82
C LEU A 313 10.89 9.07 25.17
N HIS A 314 11.29 9.16 23.89
CA HIS A 314 11.91 8.03 23.19
C HIS A 314 13.28 7.68 23.79
N GLU A 315 14.10 8.69 24.08
CA GLU A 315 15.40 8.52 24.72
C GLU A 315 15.30 7.91 26.11
N ASN A 316 14.20 8.17 26.83
CA ASN A 316 13.90 7.57 28.13
C ASN A 316 13.13 6.24 28.07
N ALA A 317 12.87 5.71 26.86
CA ALA A 317 12.06 4.50 26.65
C ALA A 317 10.62 4.58 27.19
N GLN A 318 10.02 5.77 27.20
CA GLN A 318 8.71 6.05 27.79
C GLN A 318 7.56 6.15 26.78
N LEU A 319 7.82 6.01 25.47
CA LEU A 319 6.75 6.05 24.47
C LEU A 319 5.87 4.79 24.53
N LYS A 320 4.58 4.95 24.23
CA LYS A 320 3.61 3.85 24.12
C LYS A 320 4.14 2.76 23.17
N GLY A 321 4.19 1.53 23.67
CA GLY A 321 4.61 0.35 22.90
C GLY A 321 6.12 0.30 22.58
N GLN A 322 6.93 1.21 23.12
CA GLN A 322 8.37 1.21 22.89
C GLN A 322 9.05 0.06 23.62
N LYS A 323 9.92 -0.66 22.90
CA LYS A 323 10.83 -1.66 23.48
C LYS A 323 12.26 -1.17 23.30
N ALA A 324 12.95 -0.88 24.40
CA ALA A 324 14.34 -0.48 24.34
C ALA A 324 15.20 -1.64 23.83
N LYS A 325 15.93 -1.42 22.73
CA LYS A 325 16.86 -2.42 22.21
C LYS A 325 18.17 -2.34 22.99
N ALA A 326 18.58 -3.46 23.58
CA ALA A 326 19.85 -3.56 24.30
C ALA A 326 21.04 -3.09 23.45
N SER A 327 21.02 -3.33 22.14
CA SER A 327 22.08 -2.87 21.22
C SER A 327 22.15 -1.34 21.05
N ASP A 328 21.02 -0.62 21.14
CA ASP A 328 21.03 0.84 21.09
C ASP A 328 21.57 1.42 22.40
N ILE A 329 21.20 0.84 23.54
CA ILE A 329 21.74 1.23 24.86
C ILE A 329 23.25 0.99 24.93
N VAL A 330 23.72 -0.19 24.50
CA VAL A 330 25.15 -0.54 24.52
C VAL A 330 25.98 0.35 23.58
N LYS A 331 25.46 0.71 22.39
CA LYS A 331 26.21 1.49 21.41
C LYS A 331 26.11 3.01 21.59
N LYS A 332 24.97 3.50 22.11
CA LYS A 332 24.66 4.94 22.15
C LYS A 332 24.35 5.46 23.56
N GLY A 333 24.40 4.62 24.58
CA GLY A 333 24.03 4.93 25.96
C GLY A 333 22.51 5.00 26.18
N LYS A 334 21.74 5.36 25.16
CA LYS A 334 20.28 5.52 25.19
C LYS A 334 19.62 5.10 23.86
N PRO A 335 18.33 4.73 23.87
CA PRO A 335 17.55 4.57 22.64
C PRO A 335 17.51 5.86 21.83
N VAL A 336 17.75 5.79 20.52
CA VAL A 336 17.75 6.96 19.63
C VAL A 336 16.75 6.77 18.50
N LEU A 337 15.91 7.79 18.28
CA LEU A 337 14.93 7.78 17.21
C LEU A 337 15.62 7.85 15.83
N ARG A 338 15.07 7.12 14.86
CA ARG A 338 15.62 7.02 13.50
C ARG A 338 14.74 7.78 12.50
N GLN A 339 15.37 8.37 11.48
CA GLN A 339 14.71 9.15 10.43
C GLN A 339 13.48 8.46 9.81
N TRP A 340 13.56 7.15 9.53
CA TRP A 340 12.47 6.40 8.89
C TRP A 340 11.20 6.30 9.77
N GLN A 341 11.31 6.48 11.10
CA GLN A 341 10.16 6.41 12.00
C GLN A 341 9.24 7.63 11.85
N LEU A 342 9.79 8.81 11.53
CA LEU A 342 9.01 10.05 11.34
C LEU A 342 8.86 10.45 9.87
N LYS A 343 9.51 9.73 8.94
CA LYS A 343 9.36 9.93 7.48
C LYS A 343 7.91 10.02 7.00
N PRO A 344 6.94 9.26 7.55
CA PRO A 344 5.55 9.39 7.14
C PRO A 344 4.93 10.77 7.37
N LEU A 345 5.47 11.59 8.28
CA LEU A 345 4.96 12.94 8.52
C LEU A 345 5.36 13.93 7.42
N CYS A 346 6.48 13.71 6.71
CA CYS A 346 7.09 14.70 5.81
C CYS A 346 6.28 15.07 4.55
N LYS A 347 5.09 14.50 4.35
CA LYS A 347 4.18 14.80 3.23
C LYS A 347 2.76 15.15 3.69
N LEU A 348 2.58 15.41 4.98
CA LEU A 348 1.31 15.81 5.56
C LEU A 348 1.22 17.33 5.67
N SER A 349 0.00 17.86 5.84
CA SER A 349 -0.19 19.27 6.15
C SER A 349 0.43 19.62 7.52
N VAL A 350 0.74 20.88 7.77
CA VAL A 350 1.29 21.32 9.07
C VAL A 350 0.34 20.93 10.22
N LYS A 351 -0.98 21.06 10.03
CA LYS A 351 -1.97 20.68 11.03
C LYS A 351 -1.92 19.19 11.36
N ASP A 352 -1.87 18.33 10.34
CA ASP A 352 -1.84 16.87 10.53
C ASP A 352 -0.51 16.42 11.14
N GLN A 353 0.62 17.02 10.74
CA GLN A 353 1.93 16.75 11.33
C GLN A 353 1.92 17.06 12.83
N THR A 354 1.46 18.26 13.20
CA THR A 354 1.39 18.69 14.60
C THR A 354 0.43 17.81 15.41
N PHE A 355 -0.73 17.47 14.86
CA PHE A 355 -1.70 16.59 15.51
C PHE A 355 -1.11 15.21 15.80
N LEU A 356 -0.48 14.56 14.81
CA LEU A 356 0.10 13.22 14.99
C LEU A 356 1.30 13.24 15.94
N LEU A 357 2.16 14.27 15.85
CA LEU A 357 3.27 14.45 16.80
C LEU A 357 2.74 14.62 18.24
N LYS A 358 1.69 15.43 18.42
CA LYS A 358 1.04 15.60 19.72
C LYS A 358 0.56 14.26 20.28
N LYS A 359 -0.19 13.49 19.49
CA LYS A 359 -0.73 12.18 19.92
C LYS A 359 0.34 11.18 20.34
N VAL A 360 1.50 11.19 19.68
CA VAL A 360 2.63 10.34 20.11
C VAL A 360 3.31 10.91 21.35
N ALA A 361 3.50 12.24 21.41
CA ALA A 361 4.11 12.91 22.55
C ALA A 361 3.27 12.87 23.83
N THR A 362 1.94 12.66 23.71
CA THR A 362 1.02 12.41 24.84
C THR A 362 0.81 10.91 25.11
N CYS A 363 1.55 10.03 24.43
CA CYS A 363 1.45 8.58 24.53
C CYS A 363 0.07 8.00 24.20
N GLU A 364 -0.80 8.75 23.50
CA GLU A 364 -2.08 8.23 22.98
C GLU A 364 -1.84 7.26 21.80
N LEU A 365 -0.85 7.58 20.96
CA LEU A 365 -0.39 6.72 19.86
C LEU A 365 1.05 6.26 20.08
N SER A 366 1.33 5.02 19.70
CA SER A 366 2.67 4.51 19.45
C SER A 366 3.21 5.03 18.11
N LEU A 367 4.52 4.88 17.90
CA LEU A 367 5.15 5.23 16.63
C LEU A 367 4.61 4.41 15.46
N GLU A 368 4.23 3.14 15.66
CA GLU A 368 3.65 2.32 14.58
C GLU A 368 2.22 2.74 14.24
N GLU A 369 1.37 2.99 15.25
CA GLU A 369 0.01 3.51 15.05
C GLU A 369 0.05 4.87 14.33
N MET A 370 0.99 5.75 14.68
CA MET A 370 1.19 7.03 13.99
C MET A 370 1.54 6.86 12.52
N LYS A 371 2.36 5.87 12.15
CA LYS A 371 2.69 5.60 10.74
C LYS A 371 1.46 5.15 9.96
N PHE A 372 0.64 4.29 10.56
CA PHE A 372 -0.62 3.84 9.97
C PHE A 372 -1.56 5.04 9.76
N ALA A 373 -1.80 5.84 10.79
CA ALA A 373 -2.61 7.05 10.71
C ALA A 373 -2.08 8.04 9.66
N ALA A 374 -0.76 8.26 9.59
CA ALA A 374 -0.15 9.11 8.57
C ALA A 374 -0.34 8.57 7.15
N SER A 375 -0.40 7.24 6.97
CA SER A 375 -0.70 6.61 5.67
C SER A 375 -2.16 6.80 5.31
N GLU A 376 -3.07 6.59 6.26
CA GLU A 376 -4.51 6.76 6.07
C GLU A 376 -4.86 8.21 5.69
N VAL A 377 -4.30 9.20 6.41
CA VAL A 377 -4.47 10.63 6.08
C VAL A 377 -4.03 10.92 4.65
N LYS A 378 -2.90 10.40 4.19
CA LYS A 378 -2.44 10.62 2.80
C LYS A 378 -3.36 10.04 1.75
N SER A 379 -3.94 8.89 2.05
CA SER A 379 -4.88 8.22 1.15
C SER A 379 -6.22 8.94 1.10
N LEU A 380 -6.72 9.40 2.24
CA LEU A 380 -8.05 9.99 2.37
C LEU A 380 -8.11 11.47 2.03
N ARG A 381 -7.08 12.26 2.38
CA ARG A 381 -7.12 13.72 2.26
C ARG A 381 -7.48 14.21 0.85
N PRO A 382 -6.90 13.66 -0.25
CA PRO A 382 -7.28 14.08 -1.59
C PRO A 382 -8.76 13.83 -1.88
N VAL A 383 -9.29 12.68 -1.45
CA VAL A 383 -10.69 12.32 -1.63
C VAL A 383 -11.61 13.24 -0.83
N GLN A 384 -11.26 13.52 0.43
CA GLN A 384 -11.99 14.45 1.29
C GLN A 384 -12.03 15.86 0.70
N GLU A 385 -10.91 16.36 0.21
CA GLU A 385 -10.80 17.68 -0.43
C GLU A 385 -11.63 17.75 -1.72
N ALA A 386 -11.67 16.68 -2.51
CA ALA A 386 -12.51 16.60 -3.70
C ALA A 386 -14.01 16.66 -3.35
N VAL A 387 -14.45 15.95 -2.30
CA VAL A 387 -15.85 16.02 -1.81
C VAL A 387 -16.18 17.43 -1.33
N VAL A 388 -15.33 18.03 -0.49
CA VAL A 388 -15.51 19.40 0.03
C VAL A 388 -15.64 20.40 -1.11
N LYS A 389 -14.72 20.32 -2.08
CA LYS A 389 -14.70 21.19 -3.26
C LYS A 389 -15.95 21.01 -4.13
N PHE A 390 -16.40 19.77 -4.35
CA PHE A 390 -17.58 19.48 -5.18
C PHE A 390 -18.86 20.05 -4.57
N PHE A 391 -19.05 19.87 -3.26
CA PHE A 391 -20.23 20.37 -2.54
C PHE A 391 -20.12 21.83 -2.08
N LYS A 392 -18.95 22.45 -2.25
CA LYS A 392 -18.66 23.82 -1.81
C LYS A 392 -18.97 24.04 -0.31
N VAL A 393 -18.72 23.00 0.49
CA VAL A 393 -18.75 23.13 1.96
C VAL A 393 -17.43 23.71 2.44
N SER A 394 -17.43 24.34 3.61
CA SER A 394 -16.28 25.12 4.10
C SER A 394 -15.23 24.23 4.75
N THR A 395 -15.67 23.15 5.40
CA THR A 395 -14.79 22.23 6.14
C THR A 395 -15.17 20.76 5.91
N TRP A 396 -14.26 19.86 6.29
CA TRP A 396 -14.55 18.43 6.25
C TRP A 396 -15.56 18.04 7.34
N GLU A 397 -15.54 18.74 8.47
CA GLU A 397 -16.48 18.55 9.58
C GLU A 397 -17.91 18.84 9.15
N GLU A 398 -18.13 19.90 8.35
CA GLU A 398 -19.44 20.21 7.75
C GLU A 398 -19.91 19.08 6.82
N ALA A 399 -18.99 18.52 6.01
CA ALA A 399 -19.30 17.37 5.15
C ALA A 399 -19.67 16.12 5.98
N ILE A 400 -19.03 15.87 7.12
CA ILE A 400 -19.38 14.76 8.02
C ILE A 400 -20.77 14.97 8.61
N GLU A 401 -21.11 16.18 9.03
CA GLU A 401 -22.43 16.48 9.59
C GLU A 401 -23.53 16.28 8.54
N GLU A 402 -23.30 16.74 7.31
CA GLU A 402 -24.24 16.66 6.20
C GLU A 402 -24.42 15.23 5.68
N PHE A 403 -23.32 14.50 5.46
CA PHE A 403 -23.35 13.18 4.80
C PHE A 403 -23.23 11.98 5.75
N LYS A 404 -22.90 12.20 7.03
CA LYS A 404 -22.81 11.20 8.10
C LYS A 404 -22.01 9.96 7.67
N SER A 405 -22.59 8.77 7.83
CA SER A 405 -21.93 7.50 7.50
C SER A 405 -21.67 7.30 6.00
N ALA A 406 -22.13 8.20 5.11
CA ALA A 406 -21.83 8.13 3.69
C ALA A 406 -20.39 8.55 3.37
N VAL A 407 -19.75 9.34 4.24
CA VAL A 407 -18.37 9.82 4.11
C VAL A 407 -17.41 9.20 5.15
N SER A 408 -17.69 7.96 5.59
CA SER A 408 -16.80 7.24 6.50
C SER A 408 -15.45 6.92 5.85
N SER A 409 -14.38 6.81 6.64
CA SER A 409 -13.03 6.46 6.15
C SER A 409 -13.04 5.21 5.25
N GLU A 410 -13.74 4.15 5.66
CA GLU A 410 -13.87 2.92 4.89
C GLU A 410 -14.44 3.14 3.48
N LYS A 411 -15.49 3.97 3.36
CA LYS A 411 -16.12 4.28 2.06
C LYS A 411 -15.29 5.20 1.19
N LEU A 412 -14.39 5.99 1.78
CA LEU A 412 -13.53 6.89 1.03
C LEU A 412 -12.23 6.21 0.59
N LEU A 413 -11.74 5.24 1.37
CA LEU A 413 -10.53 4.49 1.05
C LEU A 413 -10.62 3.73 -0.27
N GLN A 414 -11.81 3.31 -0.71
CA GLN A 414 -12.01 2.66 -2.01
C GLN A 414 -11.65 3.57 -3.21
N PHE A 415 -11.65 4.89 -3.01
CA PHE A 415 -11.26 5.87 -4.02
C PHE A 415 -9.81 6.34 -3.88
N ALA A 416 -9.06 5.80 -2.90
CA ALA A 416 -7.67 6.18 -2.70
C ALA A 416 -6.82 5.73 -3.89
N GLY A 417 -6.29 6.68 -4.66
CA GLY A 417 -5.50 6.38 -5.86
C GLY A 417 -5.14 7.62 -6.67
N LYS A 418 -4.36 7.43 -7.74
CA LYS A 418 -4.12 8.50 -8.71
C LYS A 418 -5.34 8.66 -9.62
N ASP A 419 -5.64 9.90 -9.99
CA ASP A 419 -6.68 10.27 -10.96
C ASP A 419 -8.09 9.77 -10.58
N PHE A 420 -8.33 9.50 -9.29
CA PHE A 420 -9.62 9.02 -8.79
C PHE A 420 -10.77 9.96 -9.16
N GLU A 421 -10.51 11.27 -9.23
CA GLU A 421 -11.50 12.28 -9.63
C GLU A 421 -12.10 12.01 -11.03
N GLN A 422 -11.35 11.40 -11.94
CA GLN A 422 -11.82 11.09 -13.30
C GLN A 422 -12.53 9.75 -13.39
N THR A 423 -12.51 8.95 -12.32
CA THR A 423 -13.13 7.63 -12.33
C THR A 423 -14.63 7.74 -12.31
N HIS A 424 -15.28 6.92 -13.14
CA HIS A 424 -16.73 6.84 -13.19
C HIS A 424 -17.34 6.43 -11.83
N GLU A 425 -16.64 5.58 -11.07
CA GLU A 425 -17.05 5.13 -9.73
C GLU A 425 -17.09 6.30 -8.73
N PHE A 426 -16.08 7.17 -8.73
CA PHE A 426 -16.09 8.35 -7.85
C PHE A 426 -17.13 9.39 -8.29
N GLN A 427 -17.34 9.58 -9.60
CA GLN A 427 -18.42 10.45 -10.10
C GLN A 427 -19.80 9.95 -9.67
N LYS A 428 -20.04 8.63 -9.74
CA LYS A 428 -21.27 8.01 -9.21
C LYS A 428 -21.42 8.20 -7.70
N TYR A 429 -20.33 8.10 -6.96
CA TYR A 429 -20.33 8.37 -5.52
C TYR A 429 -20.70 9.82 -5.19
N LEU A 430 -20.14 10.81 -5.90
CA LEU A 430 -20.51 12.21 -5.74
C LEU A 430 -21.98 12.47 -6.11
N GLN A 431 -22.50 11.83 -7.15
CA GLN A 431 -23.93 11.91 -7.48
C GLN A 431 -24.81 11.34 -6.37
N ARG A 432 -24.40 10.23 -5.72
CA ARG A 432 -25.11 9.66 -4.57
C ARG A 432 -25.15 10.65 -3.40
N LEU A 433 -24.01 11.26 -3.06
CA LEU A 433 -23.96 12.29 -2.01
C LEU A 433 -24.84 13.49 -2.36
N LYS A 434 -24.88 13.91 -3.63
CA LYS A 434 -25.74 15.01 -4.09
C LYS A 434 -27.22 14.72 -3.85
N ARG A 435 -27.66 13.48 -4.02
CA ARG A 435 -29.04 13.06 -3.74
C ARG A 435 -29.38 13.07 -2.26
N ILE A 436 -28.43 12.68 -1.39
CA ILE A 436 -28.60 12.81 0.07
C ILE A 436 -28.82 14.28 0.44
N ARG A 437 -28.07 15.20 -0.18
CA ARG A 437 -28.18 16.64 0.05
C ARG A 437 -29.49 17.25 -0.46
N THR A 438 -29.96 16.84 -1.64
CA THR A 438 -31.17 17.40 -2.24
C THR A 438 -32.46 16.80 -1.69
N GLY A 439 -32.38 15.70 -0.94
CA GLY A 439 -33.55 15.03 -0.39
C GLY A 439 -34.52 14.53 -1.46
N GLU A 440 -34.02 14.19 -2.66
CA GLU A 440 -34.83 13.54 -3.69
C GLU A 440 -35.30 12.19 -3.17
N VAL A 441 -36.51 12.19 -2.60
CA VAL A 441 -37.27 10.99 -2.25
C VAL A 441 -37.79 10.43 -3.56
N ILE A 442 -37.22 9.30 -3.98
CA ILE A 442 -37.84 8.46 -4.99
C ILE A 442 -39.19 8.03 -4.41
N GLU A 443 -40.30 8.17 -5.14
CA GLU A 443 -41.56 7.51 -4.78
C GLU A 443 -41.31 5.99 -4.87
N THR A 444 -40.89 5.39 -3.76
CA THR A 444 -40.46 3.97 -3.65
C THR A 444 -41.62 3.02 -3.38
N ALA A 445 -42.87 3.45 -3.50
CA ALA A 445 -44.04 2.66 -3.10
C ALA A 445 -44.13 1.29 -3.82
N ASP A 446 -43.55 1.19 -5.02
CA ASP A 446 -43.54 -0.03 -5.85
C ASP A 446 -42.15 -0.69 -5.95
N LEU A 447 -41.16 -0.27 -5.14
CA LEU A 447 -39.78 -0.79 -5.20
C LEU A 447 -39.45 -1.65 -3.98
N ILE A 448 -38.74 -2.74 -4.23
CA ILE A 448 -38.24 -3.65 -3.19
C ILE A 448 -36.91 -3.11 -2.67
N GLU A 449 -36.84 -2.78 -1.38
CA GLU A 449 -35.58 -2.31 -0.77
C GLU A 449 -34.58 -3.46 -0.58
N GLY A 450 -33.37 -3.27 -1.09
CA GLY A 450 -32.23 -4.16 -0.90
C GLY A 450 -31.22 -3.63 0.12
N LYS A 451 -30.12 -4.37 0.32
CA LYS A 451 -29.02 -3.93 1.18
C LYS A 451 -28.24 -2.79 0.52
N MET A 452 -27.52 -2.02 1.32
CA MET A 452 -26.58 -0.96 0.86
C MET A 452 -27.22 0.17 0.02
N GLY A 453 -28.55 0.28 0.01
CA GLY A 453 -29.30 1.24 -0.79
C GLY A 453 -29.61 0.78 -2.21
N ALA A 454 -29.55 -0.53 -2.47
CA ALA A 454 -30.02 -1.12 -3.72
C ALA A 454 -31.56 -1.14 -3.78
N PHE A 455 -32.11 -1.05 -4.99
CA PHE A 455 -33.55 -1.14 -5.24
C PHE A 455 -33.86 -2.29 -6.18
N GLY A 456 -35.01 -2.92 -5.97
CA GLY A 456 -35.56 -3.99 -6.78
C GLY A 456 -36.83 -3.54 -7.48
N LEU A 457 -36.99 -3.91 -8.75
CA LEU A 457 -38.20 -3.69 -9.53
C LEU A 457 -38.68 -5.02 -10.13
N VAL A 458 -39.98 -5.30 -10.03
CA VAL A 458 -40.59 -6.45 -10.72
C VAL A 458 -41.39 -5.91 -11.91
N VAL A 459 -41.16 -6.47 -13.09
CA VAL A 459 -41.81 -6.10 -14.34
C VAL A 459 -42.57 -7.32 -14.85
N PHE A 460 -43.91 -7.22 -14.87
CA PHE A 460 -44.78 -8.24 -15.42
C PHE A 460 -45.04 -7.98 -16.91
N SER A 461 -44.81 -8.98 -17.75
CA SER A 461 -44.95 -8.87 -19.20
C SER A 461 -45.46 -10.17 -19.82
N ASN A 462 -46.23 -10.10 -20.91
CA ASN A 462 -46.72 -11.31 -21.61
C ASN A 462 -45.57 -12.08 -22.27
N SER A 463 -44.56 -11.35 -22.75
CA SER A 463 -43.32 -11.89 -23.30
C SER A 463 -42.11 -11.07 -22.84
N LEU A 464 -40.94 -11.70 -22.76
CA LEU A 464 -39.66 -11.00 -22.57
C LEU A 464 -39.46 -9.92 -23.65
N LEU A 465 -39.87 -10.22 -24.88
CA LEU A 465 -39.72 -9.34 -26.02
C LEU A 465 -40.57 -8.06 -25.95
N ASP A 466 -41.57 -8.00 -25.08
CA ASP A 466 -42.40 -6.79 -24.92
C ASP A 466 -41.74 -5.75 -24.01
N VAL A 467 -40.74 -6.13 -23.19
CA VAL A 467 -40.11 -5.24 -22.21
C VAL A 467 -39.23 -4.18 -22.87
N GLN A 468 -39.51 -2.91 -22.59
CA GLN A 468 -38.81 -1.75 -23.12
C GLN A 468 -37.95 -1.04 -22.06
N GLN A 469 -37.01 -0.20 -22.51
CA GLN A 469 -36.18 0.61 -21.61
C GLN A 469 -37.01 1.51 -20.66
N SER A 470 -38.18 1.96 -21.10
CA SER A 470 -39.11 2.77 -20.30
C SER A 470 -39.66 2.01 -19.09
N ASP A 471 -39.82 0.69 -19.19
CA ASP A 471 -40.37 -0.12 -18.10
C ASP A 471 -39.37 -0.25 -16.96
N LEU A 472 -38.08 -0.26 -17.29
CA LEU A 472 -36.97 -0.28 -16.33
C LEU A 472 -36.61 1.10 -15.79
N ALA A 473 -37.12 2.19 -16.39
CA ALA A 473 -36.83 3.56 -15.96
C ALA A 473 -37.40 3.89 -14.56
N LYS A 474 -38.36 3.08 -14.08
CA LYS A 474 -38.84 3.12 -12.69
C LYS A 474 -37.78 2.73 -11.68
N LEU A 475 -36.79 1.94 -12.09
CA LEU A 475 -35.65 1.61 -11.24
C LEU A 475 -34.72 2.85 -11.16
N PRO A 476 -34.44 3.36 -9.96
CA PRO A 476 -33.64 4.57 -9.79
C PRO A 476 -32.26 4.42 -10.42
N HIS A 477 -31.92 5.35 -11.32
CA HIS A 477 -30.61 5.42 -11.98
C HIS A 477 -30.27 4.21 -12.85
N TYR A 478 -31.28 3.61 -13.48
CA TYR A 478 -31.08 2.57 -14.48
C TYR A 478 -30.27 3.10 -15.68
N GLU A 479 -29.04 2.61 -15.82
CA GLU A 479 -28.10 2.92 -16.92
C GLU A 479 -27.81 1.68 -17.77
N GLY A 480 -28.75 0.73 -17.81
CA GLY A 480 -28.55 -0.59 -18.40
C GLY A 480 -28.20 -1.65 -17.35
N ALA A 481 -28.34 -2.91 -17.73
CA ALA A 481 -28.05 -4.07 -16.93
C ALA A 481 -26.71 -4.69 -17.33
N PHE A 482 -25.78 -4.73 -16.37
CA PHE A 482 -24.45 -5.29 -16.61
C PHE A 482 -24.48 -6.82 -16.62
N LEU A 483 -25.30 -7.44 -15.78
CA LEU A 483 -25.44 -8.89 -15.70
C LEU A 483 -26.90 -9.27 -15.87
N THR A 484 -27.19 -10.19 -16.80
CA THR A 484 -28.50 -10.85 -16.90
C THR A 484 -28.34 -12.32 -16.60
N ILE A 485 -29.25 -12.88 -15.81
CA ILE A 485 -29.32 -14.31 -15.49
C ILE A 485 -30.70 -14.80 -15.89
N GLY A 486 -30.75 -15.87 -16.69
CA GLY A 486 -32.00 -16.47 -17.15
C GLY A 486 -31.84 -17.96 -17.49
N GLU A 487 -32.90 -18.55 -18.03
CA GLU A 487 -32.92 -19.95 -18.47
C GLU A 487 -33.07 -20.02 -20.00
N ALA A 488 -32.27 -20.87 -20.64
CA ALA A 488 -32.34 -21.07 -22.09
C ALA A 488 -33.52 -21.97 -22.51
N GLY A 489 -34.07 -22.78 -21.59
CA GLY A 489 -35.01 -23.86 -21.91
C GLY A 489 -34.29 -25.16 -22.31
N GLU A 490 -35.04 -26.26 -22.41
CA GLU A 490 -34.47 -27.60 -22.67
C GLU A 490 -33.81 -27.70 -24.05
N GLN A 491 -34.30 -26.93 -25.03
CA GLN A 491 -33.78 -26.87 -26.40
C GLN A 491 -33.18 -25.51 -26.75
N CYS A 492 -32.84 -24.68 -25.76
CA CYS A 492 -32.34 -23.32 -25.95
C CYS A 492 -33.32 -22.38 -26.70
N GLU A 493 -34.62 -22.66 -26.60
CA GLU A 493 -35.71 -21.92 -27.22
C GLU A 493 -35.82 -20.48 -26.71
N ASN A 494 -35.60 -20.25 -25.41
CA ASN A 494 -35.74 -18.93 -24.78
C ASN A 494 -34.49 -18.05 -24.95
N ALA A 495 -33.38 -18.62 -25.44
CA ALA A 495 -32.11 -17.90 -25.50
C ALA A 495 -32.17 -16.67 -26.42
N ASP A 496 -32.88 -16.74 -27.54
CA ASP A 496 -32.98 -15.59 -28.47
C ASP A 496 -33.77 -14.44 -27.83
N ASP A 497 -34.87 -14.77 -27.17
CA ASP A 497 -35.73 -13.78 -26.52
C ASP A 497 -34.98 -13.06 -25.40
N VAL A 498 -34.22 -13.78 -24.57
CA VAL A 498 -33.39 -13.16 -23.52
C VAL A 498 -32.29 -12.28 -24.15
N ILE A 499 -31.52 -12.80 -25.12
CA ILE A 499 -30.42 -12.06 -25.74
C ILE A 499 -30.92 -10.79 -26.44
N SER A 500 -32.01 -10.90 -27.19
CA SER A 500 -32.63 -9.79 -27.91
C SER A 500 -33.15 -8.72 -26.94
N THR A 501 -33.84 -9.15 -25.88
CA THR A 501 -34.37 -8.24 -24.84
C THR A 501 -33.24 -7.49 -24.15
N VAL A 502 -32.18 -8.20 -23.69
CA VAL A 502 -31.04 -7.59 -23.01
C VAL A 502 -30.28 -6.63 -23.92
N SER A 503 -30.06 -7.02 -25.17
CA SER A 503 -29.39 -6.17 -26.15
C SER A 503 -30.17 -4.88 -26.40
N ARG A 504 -31.51 -4.97 -26.48
CA ARG A 504 -32.39 -3.81 -26.66
C ARG A 504 -32.42 -2.90 -25.44
N ILE A 505 -32.55 -3.44 -24.23
CA ILE A 505 -32.60 -2.61 -23.01
C ILE A 505 -31.24 -1.98 -22.66
N ASN A 506 -30.13 -2.57 -23.13
CA ASN A 506 -28.79 -2.01 -23.00
C ASN A 506 -28.38 -1.10 -24.16
N PHE A 507 -29.16 -1.05 -25.24
CA PHE A 507 -28.85 -0.26 -26.43
C PHE A 507 -28.60 1.22 -26.07
N CYS A 508 -27.42 1.73 -26.46
CA CYS A 508 -26.91 3.07 -26.13
C CYS A 508 -26.73 3.39 -24.63
N LYS A 509 -26.90 2.41 -23.73
CA LYS A 509 -26.76 2.58 -22.28
C LYS A 509 -25.44 2.00 -21.76
N LEU A 510 -25.11 0.77 -22.18
CA LEU A 510 -23.86 0.10 -21.83
C LEU A 510 -23.09 -0.31 -23.09
N THR A 511 -21.76 -0.20 -23.02
CA THR A 511 -20.85 -0.69 -24.07
C THR A 511 -20.33 -2.10 -23.79
N SER A 512 -20.62 -2.66 -22.61
CA SER A 512 -20.22 -3.99 -22.19
C SER A 512 -21.19 -4.59 -21.18
N PHE A 513 -21.55 -5.87 -21.32
CA PHE A 513 -22.41 -6.60 -20.38
C PHE A 513 -22.26 -8.13 -20.54
N ASN A 514 -22.77 -8.87 -19.55
CA ASN A 514 -22.76 -10.33 -19.47
C ASN A 514 -24.18 -10.89 -19.47
N ILE A 515 -24.40 -11.99 -20.20
CA ILE A 515 -25.64 -12.77 -20.13
C ILE A 515 -25.28 -14.19 -19.71
N VAL A 516 -25.87 -14.67 -18.62
CA VAL A 516 -25.77 -16.03 -18.12
C VAL A 516 -27.07 -16.75 -18.38
N LEU A 517 -26.99 -17.86 -19.10
CA LEU A 517 -28.14 -18.71 -19.38
C LEU A 517 -27.89 -20.13 -18.90
N PHE A 518 -28.81 -20.65 -18.08
CA PHE A 518 -28.80 -22.05 -17.67
C PHE A 518 -29.33 -22.94 -18.80
N THR A 519 -28.70 -24.09 -19.00
CA THR A 519 -29.09 -25.07 -20.03
C THR A 519 -28.66 -26.48 -19.61
N MET A 520 -29.12 -27.49 -20.34
CA MET A 520 -28.62 -28.87 -20.19
C MET A 520 -27.22 -29.01 -20.81
N VAL A 521 -26.45 -30.00 -20.36
CA VAL A 521 -25.09 -30.26 -20.88
C VAL A 521 -25.10 -30.44 -22.40
N GLU A 522 -26.12 -31.12 -22.97
CA GLU A 522 -26.24 -31.30 -24.41
C GLU A 522 -26.47 -29.97 -25.17
N GLY A 523 -27.04 -28.96 -24.51
CA GLY A 523 -27.38 -27.65 -25.09
C GLY A 523 -26.21 -26.66 -25.14
N VAL A 524 -25.13 -26.89 -24.40
CA VAL A 524 -24.00 -25.94 -24.23
C VAL A 524 -23.43 -25.49 -25.58
N LYS A 525 -23.15 -26.44 -26.49
CA LYS A 525 -22.54 -26.12 -27.80
C LYS A 525 -23.45 -25.21 -28.62
N ASN A 526 -24.72 -25.57 -28.74
CA ASN A 526 -25.72 -24.79 -29.48
C ASN A 526 -25.86 -23.39 -28.88
N LEU A 527 -25.95 -23.29 -27.55
CA LEU A 527 -26.09 -22.02 -26.86
C LEU A 527 -24.88 -21.09 -27.05
N LYS A 528 -23.65 -21.63 -26.97
CA LYS A 528 -22.43 -20.86 -27.26
C LYS A 528 -22.43 -20.34 -28.70
N GLU A 529 -22.75 -21.20 -29.68
CA GLU A 529 -22.84 -20.81 -31.09
C GLU A 529 -23.88 -19.71 -31.31
N LYS A 530 -25.04 -19.83 -30.65
CA LYS A 530 -26.11 -18.84 -30.68
C LYS A 530 -25.69 -17.49 -30.10
N MET A 531 -25.10 -17.48 -28.91
CA MET A 531 -24.60 -16.24 -28.27
C MET A 531 -23.57 -15.52 -29.14
N LEU A 532 -22.63 -16.26 -29.73
CA LEU A 532 -21.61 -15.69 -30.62
C LEU A 532 -22.23 -15.11 -31.90
N LYS A 533 -23.22 -15.81 -32.48
CA LYS A 533 -23.97 -15.34 -33.66
C LYS A 533 -24.71 -14.04 -33.38
N GLU A 534 -25.30 -13.90 -32.19
CA GLU A 534 -26.02 -12.70 -31.73
C GLU A 534 -25.09 -11.60 -31.16
N GLY A 535 -23.79 -11.71 -31.40
CA GLY A 535 -22.83 -10.63 -31.17
C GLY A 535 -22.05 -10.68 -29.85
N ALA A 536 -22.14 -11.77 -29.08
CA ALA A 536 -21.20 -11.99 -27.99
C ALA A 536 -19.77 -12.02 -28.53
N THR A 537 -18.86 -11.31 -27.87
CA THR A 537 -17.43 -11.31 -28.18
C THR A 537 -16.76 -12.62 -27.77
N LEU A 538 -17.24 -13.22 -26.68
CA LEU A 538 -16.79 -14.51 -26.15
C LEU A 538 -17.96 -15.21 -25.48
N ALA A 539 -18.02 -16.53 -25.58
CA ALA A 539 -18.96 -17.37 -24.85
C ALA A 539 -18.23 -18.52 -24.16
N GLN A 540 -18.55 -18.77 -22.90
CA GLN A 540 -17.96 -19.82 -22.06
C GLN A 540 -19.02 -20.50 -21.24
N HIS A 541 -18.66 -21.61 -20.61
CA HIS A 541 -19.59 -22.37 -19.79
C HIS A 541 -18.93 -22.77 -18.47
N GLY A 542 -19.77 -23.03 -17.48
CA GLY A 542 -19.38 -23.53 -16.17
C GLY A 542 -20.47 -24.42 -15.58
N TYR A 543 -20.13 -25.03 -14.46
CA TYR A 543 -20.97 -26.02 -13.79
C TYR A 543 -21.05 -25.73 -12.30
N PHE A 544 -22.24 -25.88 -11.71
CA PHE A 544 -22.40 -26.01 -10.26
C PHE A 544 -22.61 -27.47 -9.90
N TYR A 545 -21.78 -27.98 -8.99
CA TYR A 545 -21.93 -29.30 -8.42
C TYR A 545 -22.56 -29.20 -7.04
N VAL A 546 -23.75 -29.76 -6.87
CA VAL A 546 -24.54 -29.68 -5.64
C VAL A 546 -24.49 -31.03 -4.93
N GLN A 547 -23.83 -31.09 -3.76
CA GLN A 547 -23.55 -32.36 -3.08
C GLN A 547 -24.77 -33.03 -2.40
N ASN A 548 -25.85 -32.28 -2.12
CA ASN A 548 -27.01 -32.80 -1.37
C ASN A 548 -28.33 -32.11 -1.79
N LYS A 549 -29.01 -32.60 -2.83
CA LYS A 549 -30.38 -32.13 -3.17
C LYS A 549 -31.38 -32.71 -2.16
N PRO A 550 -32.38 -31.94 -1.68
CA PRO A 550 -33.47 -32.48 -0.88
C PRO A 550 -34.24 -33.55 -1.68
N PRO A 551 -34.70 -34.65 -1.05
CA PRO A 551 -35.38 -35.73 -1.77
C PRO A 551 -36.66 -35.22 -2.43
N THR A 552 -36.67 -35.17 -3.76
CA THR A 552 -37.91 -35.08 -4.54
C THR A 552 -38.57 -36.47 -4.56
N THR A 553 -39.90 -36.50 -4.48
CA THR A 553 -40.77 -37.68 -4.32
C THR A 553 -40.64 -38.81 -5.35
N ALA A 554 -39.71 -38.72 -6.31
CA ALA A 554 -39.65 -39.59 -7.48
C ALA A 554 -38.32 -40.35 -7.72
N GLN A 555 -37.26 -40.22 -6.91
CA GLN A 555 -36.01 -40.96 -7.16
C GLN A 555 -35.37 -41.53 -5.88
N GLY A 556 -34.90 -42.78 -6.00
CA GLY A 556 -34.39 -43.59 -4.88
C GLY A 556 -33.12 -43.06 -4.19
N PRO A 557 -32.66 -43.74 -3.12
CA PRO A 557 -31.75 -43.19 -2.11
C PRO A 557 -30.29 -42.96 -2.56
N TYR A 558 -29.94 -43.17 -3.82
CA TYR A 558 -28.54 -43.29 -4.25
C TYR A 558 -28.01 -42.17 -5.16
N LEU A 559 -28.83 -41.18 -5.55
CA LEU A 559 -28.38 -40.03 -6.36
C LEU A 559 -28.87 -38.71 -5.76
N GLN A 560 -28.09 -38.17 -4.82
CA GLN A 560 -28.36 -36.88 -4.15
C GLN A 560 -27.55 -35.73 -4.76
N GLU A 561 -26.69 -35.99 -5.73
CA GLU A 561 -25.79 -35.02 -6.34
C GLU A 561 -26.37 -34.50 -7.66
N ALA A 562 -26.30 -33.19 -7.90
CA ALA A 562 -26.83 -32.55 -9.12
C ALA A 562 -25.78 -31.65 -9.77
N LEU A 563 -25.77 -31.62 -11.10
CA LEU A 563 -24.89 -30.77 -11.90
C LEU A 563 -25.75 -29.74 -12.66
N GLU A 564 -25.66 -28.47 -12.29
CA GLU A 564 -26.35 -27.38 -12.98
C GLU A 564 -25.37 -26.73 -13.98
N THR A 565 -25.75 -26.61 -15.24
CA THR A 565 -24.86 -26.09 -16.30
C THR A 565 -25.31 -24.69 -16.73
N PHE A 566 -24.36 -23.78 -16.87
CA PHE A 566 -24.62 -22.42 -17.35
C PHE A 566 -23.61 -21.99 -18.41
N VAL A 567 -24.07 -21.14 -19.32
CA VAL A 567 -23.25 -20.50 -20.35
C VAL A 567 -23.25 -19.00 -20.12
N VAL A 568 -22.06 -18.40 -20.13
CA VAL A 568 -21.85 -16.95 -20.02
C VAL A 568 -21.42 -16.42 -21.37
N GLY A 569 -22.21 -15.50 -21.93
CA GLY A 569 -21.84 -14.70 -23.08
C GLY A 569 -21.40 -13.31 -22.65
N HIS A 570 -20.32 -12.81 -23.24
CA HIS A 570 -19.71 -11.52 -22.97
C HIS A 570 -19.88 -10.57 -24.16
N TRP A 571 -20.68 -9.52 -24.03
CA TRP A 571 -20.88 -8.50 -25.07
C TRP A 571 -19.98 -7.31 -24.83
N SER A 572 -19.32 -6.85 -25.90
CA SER A 572 -18.47 -5.67 -25.90
C SER A 572 -18.56 -4.95 -27.24
N VAL A 573 -18.92 -3.66 -27.24
CA VAL A 573 -19.00 -2.85 -28.46
C VAL A 573 -17.64 -2.74 -29.15
N SER A 574 -16.54 -2.73 -28.38
CA SER A 574 -15.17 -2.72 -28.93
C SER A 574 -14.71 -4.09 -29.44
N ARG A 575 -15.53 -5.14 -29.29
CA ARG A 575 -15.19 -6.55 -29.55
C ARG A 575 -13.93 -7.01 -28.83
N GLN A 576 -13.63 -6.39 -27.70
CA GLN A 576 -12.51 -6.75 -26.84
C GLN A 576 -13.03 -7.11 -25.44
N ILE A 577 -12.56 -8.25 -24.94
CA ILE A 577 -12.83 -8.69 -23.57
C ILE A 577 -11.88 -7.96 -22.63
N THR A 578 -12.46 -7.27 -21.66
CA THR A 578 -11.74 -6.60 -20.57
C THR A 578 -11.91 -7.38 -19.27
N SER A 579 -11.07 -7.10 -18.28
CA SER A 579 -11.19 -7.68 -16.92
C SER A 579 -12.53 -7.38 -16.24
N ARG A 580 -13.35 -6.45 -16.77
CA ARG A 580 -14.71 -6.21 -16.28
C ARG A 580 -15.68 -7.36 -16.61
N HIS A 581 -15.48 -8.03 -17.74
CA HIS A 581 -16.35 -9.12 -18.20
C HIS A 581 -16.09 -10.43 -17.47
N LEU A 582 -14.83 -10.62 -17.06
CA LEU A 582 -14.33 -11.90 -16.58
C LEU A 582 -14.70 -12.13 -15.12
N SER A 583 -15.03 -13.39 -14.82
CA SER A 583 -15.20 -13.86 -13.44
C SER A 583 -13.94 -13.59 -12.62
N ALA A 584 -14.12 -13.24 -11.35
CA ALA A 584 -13.03 -13.20 -10.38
C ALA A 584 -12.54 -14.60 -9.98
N SER A 585 -13.31 -15.66 -10.24
CA SER A 585 -12.96 -17.06 -9.96
C SER A 585 -12.18 -17.70 -11.12
N GLU A 586 -11.16 -18.49 -10.78
CA GLU A 586 -10.37 -19.28 -11.73
C GLU A 586 -11.00 -20.65 -12.05
N GLU A 587 -12.09 -21.01 -11.36
CA GLU A 587 -12.76 -22.31 -11.46
C GLU A 587 -14.01 -22.26 -12.36
N ASN A 588 -14.17 -23.27 -13.22
CA ASN A 588 -15.35 -23.50 -14.07
C ASN A 588 -16.25 -24.64 -13.56
N LEU A 589 -15.88 -25.31 -12.47
CA LEU A 589 -16.69 -26.25 -11.71
C LEU A 589 -16.77 -25.77 -10.26
N ILE A 590 -17.94 -25.34 -9.81
CA ILE A 590 -18.14 -24.71 -8.50
C ILE A 590 -18.93 -25.66 -7.60
N PHE A 591 -18.33 -26.01 -6.45
CA PHE A 591 -18.96 -26.87 -5.46
C PHE A 591 -19.90 -26.08 -4.56
N LEU A 592 -21.16 -26.47 -4.51
CA LEU A 592 -22.20 -25.86 -3.69
C LEU A 592 -22.79 -26.88 -2.72
N ASN A 593 -23.14 -26.39 -1.53
CA ASN A 593 -23.89 -27.19 -0.56
C ASN A 593 -25.39 -27.21 -0.87
N SER A 594 -25.91 -26.13 -1.47
CA SER A 594 -27.30 -26.03 -1.91
C SER A 594 -27.48 -25.07 -3.08
N PHE A 595 -28.38 -25.43 -3.99
CA PHE A 595 -28.87 -24.60 -5.09
C PHE A 595 -30.39 -24.46 -4.92
N PRO A 596 -31.03 -23.32 -5.24
CA PRO A 596 -30.57 -22.18 -6.06
C PRO A 596 -29.80 -21.04 -5.37
N ALA A 597 -29.99 -20.83 -4.05
CA ALA A 597 -29.54 -19.59 -3.40
C ALA A 597 -28.02 -19.34 -3.47
N GLN A 598 -27.18 -20.36 -3.24
CA GLN A 598 -25.72 -20.18 -3.27
C GLN A 598 -25.20 -19.96 -4.69
N GLY A 599 -25.78 -20.63 -5.69
CA GLY A 599 -25.35 -20.50 -7.09
C GLY A 599 -25.63 -19.11 -7.65
N TYR A 600 -26.84 -18.58 -7.45
CA TYR A 600 -27.15 -17.21 -7.87
C TYR A 600 -26.33 -16.16 -7.12
N THR A 601 -26.07 -16.38 -5.83
CA THR A 601 -25.16 -15.50 -5.05
C THR A 601 -23.75 -15.50 -5.65
N TRP A 602 -23.23 -16.69 -5.98
CA TRP A 602 -21.92 -16.82 -6.61
C TRP A 602 -21.84 -16.09 -7.95
N LEU A 603 -22.86 -16.25 -8.82
CA LEU A 603 -22.91 -15.56 -10.12
C LEU A 603 -22.89 -14.04 -9.94
N VAL A 604 -23.72 -13.49 -9.04
CA VAL A 604 -23.76 -12.06 -8.77
C VAL A 604 -22.42 -11.54 -8.25
N GLU A 605 -21.79 -12.23 -7.30
CA GLU A 605 -20.53 -11.78 -6.71
C GLU A 605 -19.35 -11.82 -7.69
N ASN A 606 -19.31 -12.83 -8.56
CA ASN A 606 -18.16 -13.06 -9.43
C ASN A 606 -18.32 -12.43 -10.81
N LEU A 607 -19.55 -12.19 -11.28
CA LEU A 607 -19.85 -11.65 -12.61
C LEU A 607 -20.46 -10.24 -12.60
N SER A 608 -20.57 -9.58 -11.43
CA SER A 608 -21.00 -8.19 -11.31
C SER A 608 -20.30 -7.46 -10.15
N ARG A 609 -20.26 -6.12 -10.21
CA ARG A 609 -19.69 -5.25 -9.18
C ARG A 609 -20.77 -4.52 -8.40
N GLU A 610 -20.39 -3.92 -7.26
CA GLU A 610 -21.31 -3.08 -6.50
C GLU A 610 -21.77 -1.90 -7.36
N GLY A 611 -23.07 -1.60 -7.32
CA GLY A 611 -23.69 -0.55 -8.15
C GLY A 611 -24.01 -0.95 -9.59
N ASP A 612 -23.64 -2.16 -10.04
CA ASP A 612 -24.18 -2.72 -11.28
C ASP A 612 -25.67 -3.10 -11.10
N VAL A 613 -26.42 -3.09 -12.21
CA VAL A 613 -27.80 -3.59 -12.25
C VAL A 613 -27.82 -5.03 -12.77
N VAL A 614 -28.53 -5.90 -12.06
CA VAL A 614 -28.73 -7.31 -12.41
C VAL A 614 -30.15 -7.54 -12.91
N ILE A 615 -30.31 -8.24 -14.03
CA ILE A 615 -31.62 -8.69 -14.50
C ILE A 615 -31.80 -10.17 -14.21
N ASP A 616 -32.91 -10.50 -13.56
CA ASP A 616 -33.45 -11.84 -13.43
C ASP A 616 -34.51 -12.05 -14.52
N ALA A 617 -34.12 -12.69 -15.61
CA ALA A 617 -34.96 -12.93 -16.79
C ALA A 617 -35.73 -14.25 -16.63
N GLY A 618 -36.65 -14.28 -15.66
CA GLY A 618 -37.56 -15.41 -15.47
C GLY A 618 -36.95 -16.64 -14.78
N THR A 619 -35.90 -16.48 -13.96
CA THR A 619 -35.38 -17.63 -13.20
C THR A 619 -36.43 -18.15 -12.20
N PRO A 620 -36.48 -19.45 -11.91
CA PRO A 620 -37.40 -20.01 -10.94
C PRO A 620 -37.20 -19.38 -9.56
N ASN A 621 -38.27 -18.82 -9.00
CA ASN A 621 -38.37 -18.33 -7.61
C ASN A 621 -37.66 -17.01 -7.25
N GLY A 622 -37.15 -16.22 -8.20
CA GLY A 622 -36.64 -14.86 -7.89
C GLY A 622 -35.27 -14.80 -7.22
N TYR A 623 -34.55 -15.92 -7.12
CA TYR A 623 -33.32 -15.99 -6.33
C TYR A 623 -32.17 -15.16 -6.92
N ALA A 624 -32.13 -14.94 -8.23
CA ALA A 624 -31.15 -14.05 -8.86
C ALA A 624 -31.36 -12.59 -8.41
N MET A 625 -32.60 -12.11 -8.40
CA MET A 625 -32.95 -10.79 -7.87
C MET A 625 -32.63 -10.67 -6.38
N VAL A 626 -33.01 -11.67 -5.57
CA VAL A 626 -32.73 -11.68 -4.12
C VAL A 626 -31.22 -11.65 -3.85
N ALA A 627 -30.43 -12.43 -4.60
CA ALA A 627 -28.98 -12.45 -4.48
C ALA A 627 -28.36 -11.08 -4.80
N ALA A 628 -28.81 -10.44 -5.88
CA ALA A 628 -28.38 -9.10 -6.25
C ALA A 628 -28.67 -8.07 -5.14
N LEU A 629 -29.91 -8.02 -4.66
CA LEU A 629 -30.33 -7.08 -3.62
C LEU A 629 -29.60 -7.29 -2.29
N ARG A 630 -29.36 -8.54 -1.88
CA ARG A 630 -28.59 -8.87 -0.67
C ARG A 630 -27.11 -8.47 -0.80
N LYS A 631 -26.56 -8.44 -2.01
CA LYS A 631 -25.18 -8.03 -2.29
C LYS A 631 -25.06 -6.55 -2.68
N GLY A 632 -26.12 -5.75 -2.52
CA GLY A 632 -26.06 -4.31 -2.80
C GLY A 632 -26.04 -3.94 -4.28
N ARG A 633 -26.56 -4.81 -5.16
CA ARG A 633 -26.80 -4.51 -6.57
C ARG A 633 -28.29 -4.25 -6.76
N SER A 634 -28.65 -3.19 -7.49
CA SER A 634 -30.04 -2.99 -7.88
C SER A 634 -30.44 -4.07 -8.89
N ALA A 635 -31.70 -4.47 -8.88
CA ALA A 635 -32.15 -5.62 -9.66
C ALA A 635 -33.50 -5.42 -10.31
N VAL A 636 -33.68 -5.99 -11.49
CA VAL A 636 -34.98 -6.08 -12.16
C VAL A 636 -35.32 -7.54 -12.38
N ARG A 637 -36.49 -7.97 -11.91
CA ARG A 637 -37.05 -9.26 -12.29
C ARG A 637 -38.08 -9.05 -13.39
N ILE A 638 -37.91 -9.77 -14.50
CA ILE A 638 -38.92 -9.83 -15.55
C ILE A 638 -39.64 -11.16 -15.38
N ASP A 639 -40.96 -11.09 -15.21
CA ASP A 639 -41.80 -12.27 -15.03
C ASP A 639 -42.97 -12.26 -16.01
N SER A 640 -43.49 -13.45 -16.31
CA SER A 640 -44.69 -13.58 -17.14
C SER A 640 -45.90 -12.98 -16.43
N THR A 641 -46.82 -12.37 -17.19
CA THR A 641 -48.08 -11.83 -16.65
C THR A 641 -48.86 -12.89 -15.88
N ALA A 642 -48.93 -12.70 -14.56
CA ALA A 642 -49.71 -13.51 -13.63
C ALA A 642 -50.96 -12.74 -13.17
N LEU A 643 -51.93 -13.42 -12.55
CA LEU A 643 -53.08 -12.73 -11.92
C LEU A 643 -52.57 -11.76 -10.83
N PRO A 644 -53.24 -10.62 -10.55
CA PRO A 644 -52.77 -9.66 -9.54
C PRO A 644 -52.49 -10.27 -8.15
N SER A 645 -53.22 -11.32 -7.77
CA SER A 645 -52.97 -12.09 -6.54
C SER A 645 -51.65 -12.87 -6.54
N GLU A 646 -51.22 -13.34 -7.71
CA GLU A 646 -49.96 -14.06 -7.90
C GLU A 646 -48.78 -13.08 -7.98
N GLN A 647 -48.98 -11.90 -8.59
CA GLN A 647 -48.01 -10.81 -8.62
C GLN A 647 -47.64 -10.36 -7.19
N ALA A 648 -48.64 -10.08 -6.36
CA ALA A 648 -48.44 -9.71 -4.96
C ALA A 648 -47.77 -10.83 -4.14
N ALA A 649 -48.05 -12.10 -4.45
CA ALA A 649 -47.43 -13.24 -3.79
C ALA A 649 -45.94 -13.37 -4.14
N ILE A 650 -45.57 -13.11 -5.40
CA ILE A 650 -44.17 -13.10 -5.86
C ILE A 650 -43.39 -11.98 -5.16
N GLU A 651 -43.93 -10.75 -5.15
CA GLU A 651 -43.30 -9.61 -4.49
C GLU A 651 -43.12 -9.85 -2.98
N THR A 652 -44.16 -10.34 -2.31
CA THR A 652 -44.12 -10.68 -0.87
C THR A 652 -43.05 -11.76 -0.59
N LYS A 653 -42.97 -12.78 -1.43
CA LYS A 653 -41.94 -13.83 -1.34
C LYS A 653 -40.54 -13.25 -1.52
N ILE A 654 -40.31 -12.36 -2.49
CA ILE A 654 -39.01 -11.72 -2.70
C ILE A 654 -38.65 -10.84 -1.50
N CYS A 655 -39.58 -10.00 -1.01
CA CYS A 655 -39.35 -9.16 0.16
C CYS A 655 -38.96 -9.97 1.41
N SER A 656 -39.66 -11.08 1.68
CA SER A 656 -39.33 -11.97 2.79
C SER A 656 -37.95 -12.62 2.61
N LEU A 657 -37.61 -13.04 1.40
CA LEU A 657 -36.31 -13.62 1.07
C LEU A 657 -35.18 -12.59 1.14
N VAL A 658 -35.40 -11.32 0.83
CA VAL A 658 -34.37 -10.27 0.98
C VAL A 658 -34.13 -9.94 2.46
N SER A 659 -35.19 -9.99 3.28
CA SER A 659 -35.17 -9.64 4.71
C SER A 659 -34.62 -10.76 5.61
N SER A 660 -34.75 -12.02 5.18
CA SER A 660 -34.04 -13.16 5.80
C SER A 660 -32.54 -13.13 5.50
#